data_AF-A0A2T2QWG1-F1
#
_entry.id   AF-A0A2T2QWG1-F1
#
_cell.length_a   1.000
_cell.length_b   1.000
_cell.length_c   1.000
_cell.angle_alpha   90.00
_cell.angle_beta   90.00
_cell.angle_gamma   90.00
#
_symmetry.space_group_name_H-M   'P 1'
#
loop_
_entity.id
_entity.type
_entity.pdbx_description
1 polymer ?
#
loop_
_entity_poly.entity_id
_entity_poly.type
_entity_poly.pdbx_seq_one_letter_code
_entity_poly.pdbx_strand_id
1 'polypeptide(L)'
;MNIHFPLKTVFASKKSKIIMGAVVAVLLSAGFYLTTANPLDTSIQSSSQEVLGVNNGPSVLKISGRDTQKTITSQPLEANHPFNAIAPMWEETRADNQNRTVEIRVSSDGTDWTRWMEIDAVKSVRGNDPMAGVTYMETPIFLEGSHFQYRVTLQRNSPDEASPRITDMKMTYLDSRKSGIQKATEAVSALGKKVFAANGGPNIVTRSEWDSPDPNGDKFQGDSPYWPPTYNDTEQIFIHHTVHSNQQSNPEEVVRAIWDYHAKTLGWGDIGYNYLLDHEGTIYEGRYGGDHVRAGHVRDYNKGSMGVAVLGCFQSDSSTCQELNDGNVTPPTDATLDSLSTLLSWKTTSFEIDPQTTHQFCDENGNNCLNLPTIAAHRDAGNTTCNGDLFYDKMDSIRQDTADKNSNNPWGYAARLTNFKVVDLSGDRSSQVTMEFKNTGTQTWSNSTNRMLLKTDSPRGEGSDFQGGDWLDSQTPAVLNENSVDPGQTGSFTFKWARPSGAFGRYYEGVRLVSENNVTFNNHYGTHLKVFCSFGYTDNPRPNGTIIRNPDNGKIFLLENGKKRHLTSPLAIRSNRLSSRKVVNITKRELSNLSDGDAIKIGEGTLVKQKSGNKIFIIDKTSSGYVKRHISSLKAYHTFDLDDAPTYQVSQRRLDSYSDGPAVYASSDIPDGLVFTSSDTHRIFRAEDGKKRYITHPNVLGSHGYKRRRDVRRVSQGKIDALTSGNSLSTLRTGTTVTTDDSPKVFAIDTDGTTDVRRYIVTPRSYTKAGFRWKDVMTIGSGMLENYDSGETVACHK
;
A
#
# COMPACT_ATOMS: atom_id res chain seq x y z
N MET A 1 -0.37 -15.22 48.74
CA MET A 1 -0.16 -16.60 49.22
C MET A 1 1.17 -17.06 48.66
N ASN A 2 2.24 -17.00 49.46
CA ASN A 2 3.61 -17.28 49.00
C ASN A 2 3.82 -18.79 48.85
N ILE A 3 4.20 -19.25 47.66
CA ILE A 3 4.65 -20.63 47.43
C ILE A 3 6.11 -20.56 46.97
N HIS A 4 7.02 -20.91 47.88
CA HIS A 4 8.42 -21.24 47.58
C HIS A 4 8.49 -22.68 47.06
N PHE A 5 9.13 -22.89 45.90
CA PHE A 5 9.61 -24.22 45.49
C PHE A 5 11.14 -24.24 45.55
N PRO A 6 11.76 -25.15 46.33
CA PRO A 6 13.21 -25.34 46.28
C PRO A 6 13.55 -26.26 45.11
N LEU A 7 14.25 -25.74 44.10
CA LEU A 7 14.84 -26.53 43.03
C LEU A 7 16.17 -27.12 43.52
N LYS A 8 16.14 -28.32 44.10
CA LYS A 8 17.31 -29.22 44.12
C LYS A 8 16.92 -30.66 43.79
N THR A 9 17.55 -31.13 42.70
CA THR A 9 17.87 -32.53 42.34
C THR A 9 16.71 -33.52 42.14
N VAL A 10 16.29 -33.72 40.88
CA VAL A 10 15.86 -35.04 40.36
C VAL A 10 16.25 -35.18 38.87
N PHE A 11 17.30 -35.94 38.58
CA PHE A 11 17.49 -36.56 37.26
C PHE A 11 17.41 -38.08 37.40
N ALA A 12 16.92 -38.72 36.33
CA ALA A 12 16.90 -40.16 36.03
C ALA A 12 15.61 -40.97 36.33
N SER A 13 14.59 -40.84 35.47
CA SER A 13 13.78 -42.01 35.05
C SER A 13 13.05 -41.76 33.71
N LYS A 14 12.74 -42.82 32.95
CA LYS A 14 11.89 -42.75 31.73
C LYS A 14 10.48 -42.21 32.02
N LYS A 15 9.97 -42.39 33.24
CA LYS A 15 8.63 -41.90 33.65
C LYS A 15 8.59 -40.38 33.79
N SER A 16 9.68 -39.73 34.19
CA SER A 16 9.76 -38.25 34.28
C SER A 16 9.70 -37.58 32.90
N LYS A 17 10.24 -38.21 31.84
CA LYS A 17 10.12 -37.70 30.45
C LYS A 17 8.70 -37.76 29.90
N ILE A 18 7.94 -38.80 30.24
CA ILE A 18 6.53 -38.96 29.81
C ILE A 18 5.62 -37.98 30.54
N ILE A 19 5.83 -37.77 31.85
CA ILE A 19 5.08 -36.79 32.64
C ILE A 19 5.38 -35.36 32.15
N MET A 20 6.63 -35.04 31.83
CA MET A 20 6.99 -33.75 31.25
C MET A 20 6.34 -33.52 29.89
N GLY A 21 6.30 -34.54 29.01
CA GLY A 21 5.63 -34.46 27.72
C GLY A 21 4.12 -34.28 27.82
N ALA A 22 3.47 -34.92 28.79
CA ALA A 22 2.04 -34.75 29.05
C ALA A 22 1.70 -33.36 29.62
N VAL A 23 2.53 -32.85 30.54
CA VAL A 23 2.36 -31.50 31.12
C VAL A 23 2.55 -30.42 30.04
N VAL A 24 3.55 -30.57 29.16
CA VAL A 24 3.77 -29.66 28.03
C VAL A 24 2.61 -29.71 27.03
N ALA A 25 2.06 -30.89 26.72
CA ALA A 25 0.91 -31.00 25.83
C ALA A 25 -0.36 -30.35 26.40
N VAL A 26 -0.59 -30.47 27.71
CA VAL A 26 -1.71 -29.81 28.41
C VAL A 26 -1.53 -28.29 28.46
N LEU A 27 -0.31 -27.80 28.66
CA LEU A 27 0.01 -26.37 28.63
C LEU A 27 -0.13 -25.77 27.22
N LEU A 28 0.32 -26.48 26.19
CA LEU A 28 0.18 -26.07 24.79
C LEU A 28 -1.30 -26.01 24.35
N SER A 29 -2.10 -26.99 24.74
CA SER A 29 -3.53 -27.03 24.43
C SER A 29 -4.33 -25.96 25.18
N ALA A 30 -3.96 -25.64 26.43
CA ALA A 30 -4.52 -24.52 27.16
C ALA A 30 -4.13 -23.16 26.55
N GLY A 31 -2.86 -22.99 26.15
CA GLY A 31 -2.38 -21.81 25.44
C GLY A 31 -3.09 -21.58 24.11
N PHE A 32 -3.29 -22.65 23.32
CA PHE A 32 -4.00 -22.62 22.03
C PHE A 32 -5.50 -22.31 22.19
N TYR A 33 -6.15 -22.79 23.26
CA TYR A 33 -7.54 -22.46 23.57
C TYR A 33 -7.73 -20.99 23.97
N LEU A 34 -6.75 -20.40 24.67
CA LEU A 34 -6.80 -18.99 25.10
C LEU A 34 -6.57 -18.01 23.94
N THR A 35 -5.69 -18.34 22.97
CA THR A 35 -5.40 -17.49 21.80
C THR A 35 -6.50 -17.51 20.74
N THR A 36 -7.23 -18.62 20.62
CA THR A 36 -8.34 -18.75 19.66
C THR A 36 -9.66 -18.18 20.18
N ALA A 37 -9.84 -18.10 21.50
CA ALA A 37 -11.04 -17.56 22.13
C ALA A 37 -11.06 -16.02 22.22
N ASN A 38 -9.90 -15.36 22.20
CA ASN A 38 -9.77 -13.90 22.15
C ASN A 38 -8.57 -13.54 21.25
N PRO A 39 -8.76 -12.87 20.09
CA PRO A 39 -7.62 -12.34 19.35
C PRO A 39 -6.83 -11.40 20.26
N LEU A 40 -5.52 -11.63 20.39
CA LEU A 40 -4.64 -10.82 21.23
C LEU A 40 -4.67 -9.38 20.71
N ASP A 41 -5.12 -8.44 21.55
CA ASP A 41 -5.08 -7.02 21.23
C ASP A 41 -3.62 -6.53 21.22
N THR A 42 -3.02 -6.45 20.02
CA THR A 42 -1.67 -5.93 19.79
C THR A 42 -1.66 -4.42 19.56
N SER A 43 -2.76 -3.71 19.86
CA SER A 43 -2.83 -2.27 19.65
C SER A 43 -1.91 -1.51 20.61
N ILE A 44 -1.12 -0.62 20.02
CA ILE A 44 -0.26 0.32 20.74
C ILE A 44 -1.05 1.62 20.89
N GLN A 45 -1.16 2.12 22.13
CA GLN A 45 -1.75 3.45 22.35
C GLN A 45 -0.70 4.49 21.96
N SER A 46 -1.04 5.37 21.03
CA SER A 46 -0.11 6.36 20.47
C SER A 46 -0.85 7.69 20.34
N SER A 47 -0.30 8.72 20.97
CA SER A 47 -0.87 10.08 20.99
C SER A 47 0.21 11.09 20.65
N SER A 48 -0.17 12.18 19.98
CA SER A 48 0.72 13.32 19.72
C SER A 48 0.04 14.61 20.13
N GLN A 49 0.71 15.36 21.00
CA GLN A 49 0.20 16.59 21.59
C GLN A 49 1.04 17.79 21.15
N GLU A 50 0.42 18.85 20.64
CA GLU A 50 1.09 20.15 20.45
C GLU A 50 1.37 20.78 21.82
N VAL A 51 2.63 21.18 22.05
CA VAL A 51 3.09 21.65 23.37
C VAL A 51 3.44 23.14 23.42
N LEU A 52 3.46 23.82 22.27
CA LEU A 52 3.58 25.28 22.19
C LEU A 52 2.18 25.91 22.19
N GLY A 53 2.05 27.12 22.73
CA GLY A 53 0.76 27.82 22.82
C GLY A 53 -0.22 27.27 23.88
N VAL A 54 0.10 26.14 24.52
CA VAL A 54 -0.69 25.54 25.61
C VAL A 54 -0.57 26.38 26.89
N ASN A 55 -1.64 26.51 27.67
CA ASN A 55 -1.67 27.22 28.96
C ASN A 55 -1.13 28.67 28.89
N ASN A 56 -1.46 29.40 27.82
CA ASN A 56 -0.94 30.74 27.52
C ASN A 56 0.60 30.80 27.32
N GLY A 57 1.23 29.66 27.03
CA GLY A 57 2.63 29.58 26.66
C GLY A 57 2.93 30.19 25.27
N PRO A 58 4.21 30.41 24.94
CA PRO A 58 4.59 30.94 23.64
C PRO A 58 4.27 29.95 22.51
N SER A 59 3.75 30.44 21.38
CA SER A 59 3.60 29.66 20.14
C SER A 59 4.89 29.52 19.33
N VAL A 60 5.91 30.32 19.66
CA VAL A 60 7.24 30.31 19.03
C VAL A 60 8.30 30.48 20.10
N LEU A 61 9.25 29.55 20.17
CA LEU A 61 10.42 29.68 21.04
C LEU A 61 11.51 30.45 20.29
N LYS A 62 11.94 31.59 20.84
CA LYS A 62 12.98 32.46 20.26
C LYS A 62 13.68 33.29 21.33
N ILE A 63 14.89 33.74 21.01
CA ILE A 63 15.63 34.76 21.74
C ILE A 63 14.99 36.13 21.45
N SER A 64 14.97 37.03 22.45
CA SER A 64 14.35 38.35 22.32
C SER A 64 15.37 39.45 22.64
N GLY A 65 15.16 40.64 22.09
CA GLY A 65 16.02 41.80 22.36
C GLY A 65 17.48 41.58 21.93
N ARG A 66 18.42 41.95 22.81
CA ARG A 66 19.87 41.88 22.56
C ARG A 66 20.54 40.63 23.16
N ASP A 67 19.77 39.71 23.73
CA ASP A 67 20.33 38.50 24.35
C ASP A 67 20.96 37.59 23.29
N THR A 68 22.06 36.90 23.61
CA THR A 68 22.69 35.91 22.72
C THR A 68 22.32 34.48 23.06
N GLN A 69 21.71 34.25 24.22
CA GLN A 69 21.25 32.94 24.67
C GLN A 69 19.95 33.07 25.46
N LYS A 70 19.06 32.08 25.36
CA LYS A 70 17.85 31.97 26.18
C LYS A 70 17.48 30.52 26.43
N THR A 71 17.24 30.17 27.69
CA THR A 71 16.66 28.88 28.09
C THR A 71 15.19 29.07 28.44
N ILE A 72 14.33 28.21 27.90
CA ILE A 72 12.89 28.22 28.10
C ILE A 72 12.47 26.84 28.60
N THR A 73 11.80 26.77 29.74
CA THR A 73 11.30 25.54 30.33
C THR A 73 9.79 25.55 30.36
N SER A 74 9.16 24.46 29.94
CA SER A 74 7.70 24.31 29.98
C SER A 74 7.19 24.16 31.41
N GLN A 75 5.92 24.47 31.62
CA GLN A 75 5.21 23.92 32.78
C GLN A 75 5.11 22.39 32.64
N PRO A 76 4.89 21.63 33.73
CA PRO A 76 4.48 20.23 33.65
C PRO A 76 3.28 20.06 32.74
N LEU A 77 3.35 19.09 31.83
CA LEU A 77 2.27 18.71 30.93
C LEU A 77 1.88 17.26 31.23
N GLU A 78 0.57 17.02 31.34
CA GLU A 78 0.00 15.69 31.54
C GLU A 78 -0.29 15.05 30.17
N ALA A 79 0.11 13.79 30.02
CA ALA A 79 -0.23 12.97 28.86
C ALA A 79 -1.68 12.47 28.99
N ASN A 80 -2.39 12.30 27.87
CA ASN A 80 -3.77 11.80 27.90
C ASN A 80 -3.88 10.31 28.27
N HIS A 81 -2.76 9.59 28.33
CA HIS A 81 -2.61 8.26 28.88
C HIS A 81 -1.16 8.07 29.39
N PRO A 82 -0.92 7.15 30.34
CA PRO A 82 0.43 6.70 30.68
C PRO A 82 1.16 6.19 29.43
N PHE A 83 2.48 6.31 29.42
CA PHE A 83 3.32 5.89 28.31
C PHE A 83 4.58 5.18 28.82
N ASN A 84 5.21 4.39 27.95
CA ASN A 84 6.54 3.80 28.15
C ASN A 84 7.55 4.24 27.07
N ALA A 85 7.13 5.07 26.12
CA ALA A 85 8.01 5.68 25.13
C ALA A 85 7.56 7.11 24.79
N ILE A 86 8.51 8.00 24.50
CA ILE A 86 8.25 9.41 24.20
C ILE A 86 9.26 9.96 23.17
N ALA A 87 8.79 10.79 22.25
CA ALA A 87 9.59 11.41 21.20
C ALA A 87 9.09 12.84 20.89
N PRO A 88 9.90 13.88 21.14
CA PRO A 88 9.60 15.21 20.65
C PRO A 88 9.93 15.36 19.16
N MET A 89 9.14 16.19 18.48
CA MET A 89 9.43 16.67 17.13
C MET A 89 9.07 18.15 17.03
N TRP A 90 9.73 18.89 16.15
CA TRP A 90 9.50 20.32 15.98
C TRP A 90 9.95 20.82 14.62
N GLU A 91 9.48 22.00 14.22
CA GLU A 91 10.06 22.75 13.12
C GLU A 91 11.10 23.74 13.64
N GLU A 92 12.22 23.89 12.93
CA GLU A 92 13.25 24.88 13.28
C GLU A 92 13.73 25.71 12.10
N THR A 93 13.96 26.99 12.38
CA THR A 93 14.71 27.91 11.52
C THR A 93 15.92 28.42 12.28
N ARG A 94 17.13 28.07 11.83
CA ARG A 94 18.40 28.54 12.40
C ARG A 94 19.47 28.60 11.29
N ALA A 95 20.47 29.45 11.49
CA ALA A 95 21.68 29.42 10.67
C ALA A 95 22.64 28.30 11.16
N ASP A 96 23.53 27.82 10.29
CA ASP A 96 24.43 26.70 10.59
C ASP A 96 25.36 26.98 11.77
N ASN A 97 25.72 28.24 11.99
CA ASN A 97 26.58 28.70 13.09
C ASN A 97 25.82 28.92 14.42
N GLN A 98 24.53 28.62 14.47
CA GLN A 98 23.67 28.77 15.66
C GLN A 98 23.42 27.43 16.31
N ASN A 99 23.41 27.39 17.65
CA ASN A 99 23.20 26.17 18.39
C ASN A 99 21.83 26.12 19.08
N ARG A 100 21.32 24.90 19.26
CA ARG A 100 20.11 24.61 20.00
C ARG A 100 20.27 23.31 20.77
N THR A 101 19.85 23.32 22.02
CA THR A 101 19.72 22.13 22.87
C THR A 101 18.25 21.98 23.23
N VAL A 102 17.70 20.80 22.99
CA VAL A 102 16.35 20.42 23.42
C VAL A 102 16.52 19.30 24.43
N GLU A 103 15.90 19.44 25.59
CA GLU A 103 15.95 18.44 26.65
C GLU A 103 14.53 18.09 27.09
N ILE A 104 14.33 16.84 27.49
CA ILE A 104 13.08 16.40 28.11
C ILE A 104 13.33 15.75 29.46
N ARG A 105 12.26 15.67 30.25
CA ARG A 105 12.18 14.81 31.43
C ARG A 105 10.75 14.33 31.61
N VAL A 106 10.59 13.18 32.25
CA VAL A 106 9.29 12.55 32.48
C VAL A 106 9.06 12.34 33.97
N SER A 107 7.80 12.15 34.34
CA SER A 107 7.37 11.86 35.70
C SER A 107 6.13 10.97 35.67
N SER A 108 6.03 10.04 36.62
CA SER A 108 4.88 9.15 36.78
C SER A 108 3.73 9.81 37.55
N ASP A 109 3.99 10.89 38.29
CA ASP A 109 3.05 11.56 39.20
C ASP A 109 3.00 13.09 39.04
N GLY A 110 3.90 13.66 38.22
CA GLY A 110 4.05 15.10 38.01
C GLY A 110 4.92 15.81 39.06
N THR A 111 5.43 15.10 40.08
CA THR A 111 6.25 15.64 41.17
C THR A 111 7.67 15.07 41.21
N ASP A 112 7.83 13.77 41.01
CA ASP A 112 9.12 13.10 40.97
C ASP A 112 9.59 12.96 39.53
N TRP A 113 10.63 13.71 39.18
CA TRP A 113 11.10 13.85 37.80
C TRP A 113 12.39 13.09 37.56
N THR A 114 12.50 12.46 36.39
CA THR A 114 13.79 12.06 35.83
C THR A 114 14.69 13.27 35.70
N ARG A 115 16.00 13.07 35.55
CA ARG A 115 16.84 14.20 35.17
C ARG A 115 16.58 14.62 33.73
N TRP A 116 17.10 15.79 33.38
CA TRP A 116 17.02 16.30 32.02
C TRP A 116 17.89 15.46 31.09
N MET A 117 17.28 15.04 29.98
CA MET A 117 17.90 14.24 28.93
C MET A 117 17.96 15.07 27.67
N GLU A 118 19.15 15.19 27.09
CA GLU A 118 19.35 15.89 25.83
C GLU A 118 18.84 15.05 24.66
N ILE A 119 18.13 15.71 23.75
CA ILE A 119 17.57 15.09 22.57
C ILE A 119 18.55 15.22 21.40
N ASP A 120 19.06 14.09 20.95
CA ASP A 120 19.67 13.99 19.62
C ASP A 120 18.57 13.85 18.56
N ALA A 121 18.57 14.74 17.58
CA ALA A 121 17.52 14.83 16.57
C ALA A 121 18.07 15.25 15.21
N VAL A 122 17.47 14.66 14.19
CA VAL A 122 17.81 14.87 12.78
C VAL A 122 16.74 15.71 12.10
N LYS A 123 17.16 16.59 11.17
CA LYS A 123 16.23 17.39 10.37
C LYS A 123 15.93 16.69 9.05
N SER A 124 14.66 16.49 8.74
CA SER A 124 14.24 16.10 7.40
C SER A 124 14.42 17.28 6.44
N VAL A 125 15.20 17.08 5.38
CA VAL A 125 15.48 18.14 4.38
C VAL A 125 15.07 17.79 2.96
N ARG A 126 14.48 16.60 2.73
CA ARG A 126 13.95 16.21 1.41
C ARG A 126 12.48 16.61 1.34
N GLY A 127 12.11 17.43 0.35
CA GLY A 127 10.73 17.93 0.20
C GLY A 127 9.67 16.86 -0.09
N ASN A 128 10.07 15.62 -0.37
CA ASN A 128 9.18 14.47 -0.58
C ASN A 128 9.18 13.46 0.58
N ASP A 129 9.91 13.73 1.67
CA ASP A 129 9.82 12.96 2.91
C ASP A 129 8.47 13.25 3.60
N PRO A 130 7.77 12.24 4.14
CA PRO A 130 6.59 12.47 4.98
C PRO A 130 6.78 13.57 6.03
N MET A 131 7.99 13.70 6.58
CA MET A 131 8.35 14.66 7.63
C MET A 131 9.15 15.86 7.11
N ALA A 132 9.03 16.22 5.83
CA ALA A 132 9.81 17.30 5.21
C ALA A 132 9.81 18.61 6.04
N GLY A 133 11.00 19.07 6.44
CA GLY A 133 11.18 20.30 7.22
C GLY A 133 11.11 20.13 8.74
N VAL A 134 10.64 18.96 9.22
CA VAL A 134 10.53 18.62 10.64
C VAL A 134 11.85 18.06 11.16
N THR A 135 12.22 18.45 12.37
CA THR A 135 13.27 17.86 13.19
C THR A 135 12.66 16.84 14.13
N TYR A 136 13.18 15.62 14.15
CA TYR A 136 12.65 14.52 14.94
C TYR A 136 13.77 13.62 15.48
N MET A 137 13.47 12.85 16.52
CA MET A 137 14.32 11.74 16.96
C MET A 137 14.16 10.55 16.03
N GLU A 138 15.24 9.86 15.68
CA GLU A 138 15.14 8.63 14.87
C GLU A 138 14.40 7.53 15.63
N THR A 139 14.61 7.41 16.95
CA THR A 139 13.91 6.44 17.81
C THR A 139 13.32 7.14 19.04
N PRO A 140 12.19 6.66 19.59
CA PRO A 140 11.63 7.24 20.81
C PRO A 140 12.48 6.88 22.03
N ILE A 141 12.50 7.74 23.04
CA ILE A 141 13.13 7.44 24.34
C ILE A 141 12.19 6.55 25.14
N PHE A 142 12.65 5.38 25.56
CA PHE A 142 11.86 4.42 26.31
C PHE A 142 11.97 4.64 27.82
N LEU A 143 11.01 5.40 28.35
CA LEU A 143 10.86 5.72 29.75
C LEU A 143 9.38 5.74 30.12
N GLU A 144 9.08 5.27 31.32
CA GLU A 144 7.73 5.28 31.84
C GLU A 144 7.36 6.64 32.42
N GLY A 145 6.16 7.11 32.09
CA GLY A 145 5.65 8.38 32.60
C GLY A 145 4.16 8.57 32.34
N SER A 146 3.61 9.58 33.00
CA SER A 146 2.27 10.14 32.75
C SER A 146 2.33 11.65 32.56
N HIS A 147 3.47 12.27 32.88
CA HIS A 147 3.77 13.68 32.73
C HIS A 147 5.12 13.86 32.03
N PHE A 148 5.28 14.98 31.34
CA PHE A 148 6.54 15.36 30.72
C PHE A 148 6.78 16.87 30.79
N GLN A 149 8.04 17.26 30.69
CA GLN A 149 8.47 18.64 30.49
C GLN A 149 9.54 18.71 29.41
N TYR A 150 9.60 19.85 28.74
CA TYR A 150 10.68 20.18 27.83
C TYR A 150 11.45 21.42 28.31
N ARG A 151 12.72 21.47 27.97
CA ARG A 151 13.60 22.63 28.14
C ARG A 151 14.36 22.86 26.84
N VAL A 152 14.31 24.10 26.35
CA VAL A 152 14.99 24.49 25.11
C VAL A 152 15.96 25.61 25.41
N THR A 153 17.22 25.41 25.04
CA THR A 153 18.25 26.44 25.07
C THR A 153 18.60 26.83 23.64
N LEU A 154 18.41 28.11 23.31
CA LEU A 154 18.70 28.70 22.00
C LEU A 154 19.93 29.62 22.10
N GLN A 155 20.81 29.59 21.11
CA GLN A 155 22.03 30.41 21.08
C GLN A 155 22.30 31.03 19.70
N ARG A 156 22.76 32.29 19.68
CA ARG A 156 23.30 33.04 18.53
C ARG A 156 24.63 33.70 18.90
N ASN A 157 25.51 33.95 17.94
CA ASN A 157 26.87 34.46 18.22
C ASN A 157 26.89 35.96 18.51
N SER A 158 25.96 36.71 17.92
CA SER A 158 25.83 38.15 18.11
C SER A 158 24.36 38.57 18.23
N PRO A 159 24.04 39.64 18.98
CA PRO A 159 22.69 40.22 19.03
C PRO A 159 22.12 40.65 17.67
N ASP A 160 22.99 40.87 16.69
CA ASP A 160 22.63 41.33 15.34
C ASP A 160 22.27 40.17 14.39
N GLU A 161 22.54 38.92 14.79
CA GLU A 161 22.09 37.73 14.05
C GLU A 161 20.59 37.46 14.29
N ALA A 162 19.91 36.93 13.27
CA ALA A 162 18.53 36.48 13.41
C ALA A 162 18.41 35.43 14.52
N SER A 163 17.38 35.50 15.36
CA SER A 163 17.19 34.48 16.41
C SER A 163 16.88 33.12 15.77
N PRO A 164 17.48 32.01 16.25
CA PRO A 164 16.94 30.69 15.97
C PRO A 164 15.50 30.61 16.50
N ARG A 165 14.67 29.83 15.82
CA ARG A 165 13.24 29.69 16.11
C ARG A 165 12.88 28.22 16.16
N ILE A 166 12.14 27.81 17.19
CA ILE A 166 11.43 26.53 17.23
C ILE A 166 9.92 26.80 17.20
N THR A 167 9.22 26.12 16.30
CA THR A 167 7.76 26.16 16.13
C THR A 167 7.21 24.75 16.07
N ASP A 168 5.87 24.63 16.19
CA ASP A 168 5.13 23.39 15.95
C ASP A 168 5.67 22.18 16.73
N MET A 169 6.19 22.43 17.94
CA MET A 169 6.72 21.35 18.79
C MET A 169 5.56 20.46 19.24
N LYS A 170 5.72 19.17 18.98
CA LYS A 170 4.81 18.10 19.38
C LYS A 170 5.55 17.09 20.23
N MET A 171 4.83 16.53 21.18
CA MET A 171 5.27 15.38 21.95
C MET A 171 4.46 14.17 21.55
N THR A 172 5.11 13.18 20.94
CA THR A 172 4.52 11.88 20.67
C THR A 172 4.87 10.94 21.81
N TYR A 173 3.88 10.25 22.37
CA TYR A 173 4.10 9.28 23.44
C TYR A 173 3.27 8.03 23.21
N LEU A 174 3.86 6.88 23.55
CA LEU A 174 3.35 5.56 23.23
C LEU A 174 3.28 4.68 24.47
N ASP A 175 2.24 3.85 24.54
CA ASP A 175 2.17 2.71 25.46
C ASP A 175 2.17 1.42 24.64
N SER A 176 3.32 0.74 24.62
CA SER A 176 3.53 -0.54 23.94
C SER A 176 3.47 -1.75 24.89
N ARG A 177 3.12 -1.52 26.17
CA ARG A 177 2.99 -2.57 27.18
C ARG A 177 1.80 -3.46 26.85
N LYS A 178 1.98 -4.75 27.11
CA LYS A 178 0.91 -5.74 27.00
C LYS A 178 0.12 -5.83 28.30
N SER A 179 -1.16 -6.18 28.18
CA SER A 179 -1.99 -6.50 29.34
C SER A 179 -1.45 -7.72 30.10
N GLY A 180 -1.70 -7.81 31.41
CA GLY A 180 -1.17 -8.90 32.26
C GLY A 180 -1.64 -10.30 31.85
N ILE A 181 -2.79 -10.42 31.17
CA ILE A 181 -3.31 -11.68 30.63
C ILE A 181 -2.46 -12.15 29.44
N GLN A 182 -2.03 -11.24 28.57
CA GLN A 182 -1.18 -11.56 27.41
C GLN A 182 0.21 -12.04 27.86
N LYS A 183 0.83 -11.35 28.83
CA LYS A 183 2.12 -11.76 29.40
C LYS A 183 2.10 -13.18 29.97
N ALA A 184 1.00 -13.58 30.62
CA ALA A 184 0.83 -14.93 31.18
C ALA A 184 0.68 -16.02 30.10
N THR A 185 -0.10 -15.76 29.05
CA THR A 185 -0.28 -16.67 27.92
C THR A 185 1.02 -16.88 27.13
N GLU A 186 1.84 -15.84 26.99
CA GLU A 186 3.14 -15.89 26.30
C GLU A 186 4.19 -16.65 27.10
N ALA A 187 4.25 -16.47 28.42
CA ALA A 187 5.17 -17.24 29.27
C ALA A 187 4.96 -18.76 29.12
N VAL A 188 3.69 -19.19 28.96
CA VAL A 188 3.33 -20.59 28.71
C VAL A 188 3.77 -21.05 27.31
N SER A 189 3.62 -20.21 26.29
CA SER A 189 4.08 -20.50 24.91
C SER A 189 5.61 -20.51 24.77
N ALA A 190 6.31 -19.61 25.45
CA ALA A 190 7.77 -19.51 25.44
C ALA A 190 8.46 -20.74 26.06
N LEU A 191 7.85 -21.34 27.10
CA LEU A 191 8.28 -22.62 27.68
C LEU A 191 8.20 -23.77 26.66
N GLY A 192 7.25 -23.73 25.71
CA GLY A 192 7.15 -24.70 24.63
C GLY A 192 8.20 -24.49 23.52
N LYS A 193 8.58 -23.23 23.23
CA LYS A 193 9.53 -22.88 22.16
C LYS A 193 10.99 -23.16 22.51
N LYS A 194 11.39 -23.04 23.79
CA LYS A 194 12.77 -23.36 24.25
C LYS A 194 13.17 -24.83 24.08
N VAL A 195 12.26 -25.73 23.69
CA VAL A 195 12.51 -27.18 23.56
C VAL A 195 12.99 -27.59 22.14
N PHE A 196 12.94 -26.70 21.14
CA PHE A 196 13.30 -27.03 19.74
C PHE A 196 14.44 -26.19 19.14
N ALA A 197 15.38 -25.71 19.96
CA ALA A 197 16.60 -25.07 19.46
C ALA A 197 17.68 -26.11 19.13
N ALA A 198 17.48 -26.80 18.01
CA ALA A 198 18.56 -27.40 17.25
C ALA A 198 18.10 -27.28 15.81
N ASN A 199 18.81 -26.49 14.97
CA ASN A 199 18.95 -26.66 13.52
C ASN A 199 19.44 -25.40 12.77
N GLY A 200 20.60 -25.51 12.11
CA GLY A 200 20.92 -24.85 10.82
C GLY A 200 21.27 -23.35 10.76
N GLY A 201 20.80 -22.49 11.66
CA GLY A 201 21.02 -21.03 11.63
C GLY A 201 20.72 -20.33 12.97
N PRO A 202 20.95 -19.00 13.10
CA PRO A 202 20.60 -18.26 14.32
C PRO A 202 19.07 -18.27 14.54
N ASN A 203 18.64 -18.31 15.80
CA ASN A 203 17.22 -18.22 16.15
C ASN A 203 16.74 -16.77 16.02
N ILE A 204 15.68 -16.54 15.24
CA ILE A 204 15.12 -15.22 14.98
C ILE A 204 13.66 -15.23 15.43
N VAL A 205 13.31 -14.29 16.31
CA VAL A 205 11.95 -14.00 16.72
C VAL A 205 11.27 -13.28 15.55
N THR A 206 10.34 -13.96 14.91
CA THR A 206 9.60 -13.44 13.75
C THR A 206 8.64 -12.32 14.14
N ARG A 207 8.14 -11.56 13.16
CA ARG A 207 7.17 -10.47 13.38
C ARG A 207 5.94 -10.87 14.19
N SER A 208 5.40 -12.05 13.95
CA SER A 208 4.28 -12.57 14.73
C SER A 208 4.68 -12.91 16.16
N GLU A 209 5.92 -13.32 16.39
CA GLU A 209 6.39 -13.78 17.71
C GLU A 209 6.76 -12.65 18.66
N TRP A 210 7.13 -11.47 18.16
CA TRP A 210 7.25 -10.26 18.97
C TRP A 210 5.96 -9.42 19.01
N ASP A 211 4.88 -9.95 18.43
CA ASP A 211 3.55 -9.35 18.36
C ASP A 211 3.52 -8.03 17.60
N SER A 212 4.10 -8.04 16.40
CA SER A 212 3.95 -6.96 15.45
C SER A 212 2.49 -6.59 15.26
N PRO A 213 2.12 -5.30 15.35
CA PRO A 213 0.78 -4.87 14.97
C PRO A 213 0.50 -5.05 13.46
N ASP A 214 1.51 -5.38 12.66
CA ASP A 214 1.38 -5.65 11.22
C ASP A 214 2.31 -6.82 10.81
N PRO A 215 2.03 -8.05 11.29
CA PRO A 215 2.95 -9.17 11.12
C PRO A 215 3.17 -9.53 9.65
N ASN A 216 2.16 -9.28 8.80
CA ASN A 216 2.17 -9.57 7.37
C ASN A 216 2.44 -8.32 6.50
N GLY A 217 2.77 -7.16 7.10
CA GLY A 217 3.04 -5.94 6.37
C GLY A 217 1.85 -5.39 5.56
N ASP A 218 0.62 -5.83 5.84
CA ASP A 218 -0.56 -5.54 5.03
C ASP A 218 -0.99 -4.07 5.15
N LYS A 219 -0.67 -3.40 6.26
CA LYS A 219 -1.17 -2.04 6.54
C LYS A 219 -0.59 -0.98 5.61
N PHE A 220 0.63 -1.18 5.13
CA PHE A 220 1.39 -0.14 4.43
C PHE A 220 1.89 -0.54 3.03
N GLN A 221 1.40 -1.66 2.48
CA GLN A 221 1.69 -2.10 1.12
C GLN A 221 0.94 -1.29 0.02
N GLY A 222 1.38 -1.43 -1.24
CA GLY A 222 0.70 -0.89 -2.42
C GLY A 222 0.90 0.62 -2.67
N ASP A 223 -0.16 1.33 -3.08
CA ASP A 223 -0.18 2.79 -3.30
C ASP A 223 -0.40 3.56 -1.98
N SER A 224 0.14 3.04 -0.87
CA SER A 224 0.14 3.70 0.45
C SER A 224 0.84 5.05 0.36
N PRO A 225 0.38 6.11 1.04
CA PRO A 225 1.15 7.35 1.15
C PRO A 225 2.45 7.15 1.95
N TYR A 226 2.55 6.05 2.69
CA TYR A 226 3.74 5.62 3.43
C TYR A 226 4.70 4.85 2.55
N TRP A 227 5.98 4.84 2.92
CA TRP A 227 7.05 4.32 2.08
C TRP A 227 6.93 2.79 1.83
N PRO A 228 6.57 2.35 0.60
CA PRO A 228 6.34 0.94 0.33
C PRO A 228 7.64 0.13 0.30
N PRO A 229 7.60 -1.19 0.55
CA PRO A 229 8.76 -2.07 0.42
C PRO A 229 9.36 -2.01 -1.00
N THR A 230 10.68 -1.86 -1.06
CA THR A 230 11.50 -1.92 -2.29
C THR A 230 12.69 -2.84 -2.03
N TYR A 231 13.30 -3.40 -3.08
CA TYR A 231 14.21 -4.53 -2.93
C TYR A 231 15.48 -4.33 -3.75
N ASN A 232 16.61 -4.68 -3.16
CA ASN A 232 17.93 -4.64 -3.75
C ASN A 232 18.78 -5.77 -3.16
N ASP A 233 19.68 -6.34 -3.96
CA ASP A 233 20.72 -7.22 -3.42
C ASP A 233 21.52 -6.45 -2.36
N THR A 234 21.78 -7.12 -1.25
CA THR A 234 22.45 -6.53 -0.10
C THR A 234 23.96 -6.65 -0.28
N GLU A 235 24.65 -5.52 -0.35
CA GLU A 235 26.10 -5.42 -0.50
C GLU A 235 26.77 -4.79 0.73
N GLN A 236 26.03 -3.99 1.49
CA GLN A 236 26.49 -3.25 2.67
C GLN A 236 25.67 -3.61 3.91
N ILE A 237 26.30 -3.66 5.07
CA ILE A 237 25.62 -3.82 6.36
C ILE A 237 25.95 -2.62 7.26
N PHE A 238 24.92 -2.05 7.88
CA PHE A 238 25.06 -0.96 8.85
C PHE A 238 24.63 -1.39 10.25
N ILE A 239 25.49 -1.13 11.22
CA ILE A 239 25.25 -1.40 12.64
C ILE A 239 24.80 -0.12 13.33
N HIS A 240 23.69 -0.24 14.07
CA HIS A 240 23.02 0.84 14.79
C HIS A 240 22.89 0.51 16.27
N HIS A 241 22.66 1.55 17.08
CA HIS A 241 21.99 1.41 18.36
C HIS A 241 20.60 2.05 18.30
N THR A 242 19.78 1.92 19.35
CA THR A 242 18.46 2.55 19.41
C THR A 242 18.34 3.64 20.48
N VAL A 243 19.39 3.96 21.26
CA VAL A 243 19.36 4.96 22.35
C VAL A 243 18.33 4.59 23.44
N HIS A 244 18.45 3.39 24.02
CA HIS A 244 17.58 2.86 25.07
C HIS A 244 18.39 2.38 26.29
N SER A 245 17.75 1.98 27.39
CA SER A 245 18.45 1.23 28.45
C SER A 245 19.10 -0.03 27.90
N ASN A 246 20.28 -0.38 28.40
CA ASN A 246 21.04 -1.57 28.01
C ASN A 246 20.54 -2.85 28.70
N GLN A 247 19.55 -2.77 29.60
CA GLN A 247 19.02 -3.92 30.38
C GLN A 247 17.49 -3.90 30.44
N GLN A 248 16.84 -3.83 29.28
CA GLN A 248 15.38 -3.82 29.20
C GLN A 248 14.79 -5.17 29.60
N SER A 249 13.84 -5.17 30.55
CA SER A 249 13.17 -6.38 31.01
C SER A 249 12.13 -6.94 30.03
N ASN A 250 11.64 -6.12 29.09
CA ASN A 250 10.67 -6.52 28.07
C ASN A 250 11.09 -5.96 26.68
N PRO A 251 12.14 -6.49 26.03
CA PRO A 251 12.66 -5.96 24.77
C PRO A 251 11.62 -5.91 23.63
N GLU A 252 10.65 -6.81 23.59
CA GLU A 252 9.58 -6.80 22.58
C GLU A 252 8.71 -5.54 22.67
N GLU A 253 8.52 -4.97 23.87
CA GLU A 253 7.80 -3.69 24.04
C GLU A 253 8.57 -2.54 23.37
N VAL A 254 9.90 -2.57 23.42
CA VAL A 254 10.76 -1.60 22.74
C VAL A 254 10.66 -1.75 21.22
N VAL A 255 10.77 -2.98 20.70
CA VAL A 255 10.62 -3.26 19.26
C VAL A 255 9.28 -2.75 18.73
N ARG A 256 8.19 -2.99 19.47
CA ARG A 256 6.84 -2.49 19.13
C ARG A 256 6.75 -0.96 19.14
N ALA A 257 7.31 -0.29 20.14
CA ALA A 257 7.29 1.17 20.22
C ALA A 257 8.06 1.81 19.05
N ILE A 258 9.25 1.27 18.73
CA ILE A 258 10.04 1.69 17.57
C ILE A 258 9.26 1.46 16.27
N TRP A 259 8.60 0.30 16.14
CA TRP A 259 7.76 0.00 14.96
C TRP A 259 6.64 1.03 14.78
N ASP A 260 5.87 1.34 15.83
CA ASP A 260 4.74 2.28 15.73
C ASP A 260 5.22 3.69 15.37
N TYR A 261 6.29 4.13 16.03
CA TYR A 261 6.89 5.43 15.80
C TYR A 261 7.43 5.56 14.36
N HIS A 262 8.24 4.61 13.89
CA HIS A 262 8.74 4.63 12.51
C HIS A 262 7.62 4.50 11.47
N ALA A 263 6.73 3.52 11.63
CA ALA A 263 5.73 3.18 10.63
C ALA A 263 4.66 4.26 10.50
N LYS A 264 4.11 4.73 11.63
CA LYS A 264 2.98 5.68 11.67
C LYS A 264 3.43 7.12 11.86
N THR A 265 4.32 7.37 12.82
CA THR A 265 4.67 8.75 13.20
C THR A 265 5.61 9.38 12.18
N LEU A 266 6.71 8.70 11.84
CA LEU A 266 7.65 9.16 10.80
C LEU A 266 7.19 8.80 9.37
N GLY A 267 6.20 7.91 9.25
CA GLY A 267 5.61 7.54 7.98
C GLY A 267 6.48 6.63 7.10
N TRP A 268 7.43 5.90 7.69
CA TRP A 268 8.34 5.01 6.97
C TRP A 268 7.68 3.70 6.52
N GLY A 269 6.41 3.50 6.87
CA GLY A 269 5.61 2.35 6.47
C GLY A 269 5.98 1.03 7.16
N ASP A 270 7.06 1.01 7.94
CA ASP A 270 7.46 -0.09 8.82
C ASP A 270 8.61 0.39 9.73
N ILE A 271 9.12 -0.50 10.58
CA ILE A 271 10.37 -0.29 11.31
C ILE A 271 11.55 -0.06 10.34
N GLY A 272 12.43 0.88 10.69
CA GLY A 272 13.57 1.30 9.86
C GLY A 272 14.72 0.30 9.76
N TYR A 273 14.73 -0.77 10.55
CA TYR A 273 15.83 -1.77 10.58
C TYR A 273 15.39 -3.11 10.00
N ASN A 274 16.31 -3.87 9.40
CA ASN A 274 16.03 -5.24 8.95
C ASN A 274 16.03 -6.22 10.12
N TYR A 275 16.93 -6.02 11.10
CA TYR A 275 17.04 -6.84 12.29
C TYR A 275 17.29 -5.97 13.53
N LEU A 276 16.83 -6.45 14.69
CA LEU A 276 17.15 -5.85 15.98
C LEU A 276 17.69 -6.91 16.94
N LEU A 277 18.56 -6.53 17.88
CA LEU A 277 19.09 -7.43 18.91
C LEU A 277 18.94 -6.82 20.30
N ASP A 278 18.53 -7.62 21.28
CA ASP A 278 18.54 -7.21 22.69
C ASP A 278 19.87 -7.56 23.40
N HIS A 279 19.93 -7.19 24.69
CA HIS A 279 21.07 -7.42 25.57
C HIS A 279 21.31 -8.90 25.95
N GLU A 280 20.33 -9.78 25.73
CA GLU A 280 20.46 -11.24 25.91
C GLU A 280 20.92 -11.94 24.62
N GLY A 281 21.02 -11.20 23.51
CA GLY A 281 21.38 -11.71 22.19
C GLY A 281 20.20 -12.31 21.42
N THR A 282 18.96 -12.02 21.81
CA THR A 282 17.77 -12.38 21.02
C THR A 282 17.73 -11.54 19.75
N ILE A 283 17.53 -12.18 18.60
CA ILE A 283 17.42 -11.50 17.30
C ILE A 283 15.95 -11.38 16.93
N TYR A 284 15.49 -10.17 16.61
CA TYR A 284 14.14 -9.86 16.16
C TYR A 284 14.12 -9.52 14.67
N GLU A 285 13.17 -10.08 13.94
CA GLU A 285 12.86 -9.69 12.56
C GLU A 285 12.29 -8.26 12.54
N GLY A 286 12.93 -7.38 11.77
CA GLY A 286 12.53 -5.99 11.59
C GLY A 286 11.56 -5.80 10.42
N ARG A 287 11.93 -4.96 9.45
CA ARG A 287 11.08 -4.54 8.31
C ARG A 287 10.55 -5.74 7.53
N TYR A 288 9.25 -5.72 7.23
CA TYR A 288 8.59 -6.74 6.44
C TYR A 288 9.12 -6.79 5.00
N GLY A 289 9.36 -7.99 4.50
CA GLY A 289 9.85 -8.23 3.13
C GLY A 289 11.14 -9.06 3.04
N GLY A 290 11.71 -9.48 4.17
CA GLY A 290 12.90 -10.33 4.21
C GLY A 290 14.22 -9.56 3.99
N ASP A 291 15.31 -10.29 3.74
CA ASP A 291 16.69 -9.78 3.81
C ASP A 291 17.03 -8.63 2.87
N HIS A 292 16.42 -8.63 1.69
CA HIS A 292 16.72 -7.68 0.61
C HIS A 292 15.76 -6.49 0.61
N VAL A 293 14.86 -6.40 1.60
CA VAL A 293 13.99 -5.24 1.71
C VAL A 293 14.82 -4.02 2.13
N ARG A 294 14.69 -2.96 1.34
CA ARG A 294 15.24 -1.65 1.67
C ARG A 294 14.51 -1.13 2.91
N ALA A 295 15.25 -0.97 4.00
CA ALA A 295 14.79 -0.38 5.26
C ALA A 295 15.34 1.05 5.44
N GLY A 296 14.83 1.79 6.41
CA GLY A 296 15.07 3.23 6.59
C GLY A 296 15.98 3.51 7.77
N HIS A 297 17.25 3.16 7.67
CA HIS A 297 18.19 3.24 8.79
C HIS A 297 19.41 4.13 8.51
N VAL A 298 19.90 4.20 7.27
CA VAL A 298 20.93 5.18 6.86
C VAL A 298 20.42 5.99 5.70
N ARG A 299 20.08 7.25 5.98
CA ARG A 299 19.62 8.19 4.96
C ARG A 299 20.60 8.24 3.78
N ASP A 300 20.06 8.28 2.57
CA ASP A 300 20.78 8.28 1.28
C ASP A 300 21.51 6.96 0.92
N TYR A 301 21.81 6.09 1.89
CA TYR A 301 22.56 4.83 1.73
C TYR A 301 21.73 3.56 2.01
N ASN A 302 20.41 3.68 2.20
CA ASN A 302 19.52 2.55 2.44
C ASN A 302 19.47 1.51 1.29
N LYS A 303 19.69 1.95 0.04
CA LYS A 303 19.53 1.11 -1.15
C LYS A 303 20.71 0.13 -1.25
N GLY A 304 20.43 -1.17 -1.20
CA GLY A 304 21.46 -2.21 -1.24
C GLY A 304 22.15 -2.45 0.11
N SER A 305 21.58 -1.93 1.20
CA SER A 305 22.09 -2.14 2.55
C SER A 305 21.11 -2.88 3.46
N MET A 306 21.64 -3.58 4.45
CA MET A 306 20.88 -4.17 5.56
C MET A 306 21.23 -3.46 6.88
N GLY A 307 20.21 -3.02 7.62
CA GLY A 307 20.37 -2.37 8.91
C GLY A 307 20.14 -3.32 10.08
N VAL A 308 21.09 -3.37 11.02
CA VAL A 308 20.97 -4.16 12.26
C VAL A 308 21.11 -3.22 13.46
N ALA A 309 20.08 -3.12 14.29
CA ALA A 309 20.07 -2.26 15.47
C ALA A 309 20.18 -3.04 16.77
N VAL A 310 21.16 -2.69 17.61
CA VAL A 310 21.25 -3.20 18.98
C VAL A 310 20.47 -2.30 19.92
N LEU A 311 19.53 -2.88 20.67
CA LEU A 311 18.74 -2.17 21.67
C LEU A 311 19.65 -1.73 22.81
N GLY A 312 19.77 -0.41 23.00
CA GLY A 312 20.66 0.16 24.01
C GLY A 312 21.22 1.53 23.64
N CYS A 313 21.99 2.10 24.55
CA CYS A 313 22.67 3.39 24.45
C CYS A 313 24.12 3.19 24.86
N PHE A 314 25.03 3.35 23.90
CA PHE A 314 26.45 3.01 24.04
C PHE A 314 27.36 4.23 23.90
N GLN A 315 26.84 5.43 24.15
CA GLN A 315 27.60 6.69 24.10
C GLN A 315 27.99 7.11 25.52
N SER A 316 29.27 7.03 25.86
CA SER A 316 29.78 7.16 27.24
C SER A 316 29.54 8.54 27.87
N ASP A 317 29.62 9.60 27.07
CA ASP A 317 29.48 11.00 27.48
C ASP A 317 28.06 11.58 27.29
N SER A 318 27.11 10.76 26.82
CA SER A 318 25.73 11.19 26.64
C SER A 318 24.99 11.23 27.98
N SER A 319 24.49 12.41 28.36
CA SER A 319 23.61 12.53 29.54
C SER A 319 22.41 11.59 29.39
N THR A 320 21.83 11.48 28.21
CA THR A 320 20.68 10.60 27.95
C THR A 320 21.06 9.13 28.16
N CYS A 321 22.19 8.67 27.62
CA CYS A 321 22.64 7.29 27.88
C CYS A 321 22.87 7.03 29.36
N GLN A 322 23.45 7.99 30.08
CA GLN A 322 23.66 7.84 31.52
C GLN A 322 22.31 7.71 32.27
N GLU A 323 21.18 8.22 31.77
CA GLU A 323 19.91 8.25 32.56
C GLU A 323 19.23 6.91 32.39
N LEU A 324 19.20 6.48 31.13
CA LEU A 324 18.66 5.20 30.73
C LEU A 324 19.43 4.01 31.34
N ASN A 325 20.64 4.23 31.85
CA ASN A 325 21.52 3.20 32.39
C ASN A 325 21.97 3.46 33.83
N ASP A 326 21.27 4.30 34.59
CA ASP A 326 21.59 4.60 36.00
C ASP A 326 23.08 4.98 36.24
N GLY A 327 23.64 5.73 35.30
CA GLY A 327 25.04 6.17 35.29
C GLY A 327 26.06 5.12 34.81
N ASN A 328 25.65 3.88 34.57
CA ASN A 328 26.52 2.78 34.15
C ASN A 328 26.39 2.46 32.65
N VAL A 329 26.91 3.34 31.80
CA VAL A 329 26.94 3.12 30.35
C VAL A 329 28.03 2.10 30.02
N THR A 330 27.64 0.93 29.51
CA THR A 330 28.54 -0.18 29.16
C THR A 330 28.51 -0.46 27.65
N PRO A 331 29.53 -1.11 27.05
CA PRO A 331 29.40 -1.68 25.69
C PRO A 331 28.31 -2.76 25.63
N PRO A 332 27.92 -3.23 24.42
CA PRO A 332 27.05 -4.39 24.28
C PRO A 332 27.61 -5.63 24.99
N THR A 333 26.72 -6.50 25.47
CA THR A 333 27.10 -7.72 26.18
C THR A 333 27.78 -8.72 25.24
N ASP A 334 28.57 -9.64 25.81
CA ASP A 334 29.19 -10.71 25.03
C ASP A 334 28.14 -11.60 24.33
N ALA A 335 26.97 -11.79 24.95
CA ALA A 335 25.86 -12.52 24.34
C ALA A 335 25.31 -11.79 23.10
N THR A 336 25.13 -10.46 23.19
CA THR A 336 24.72 -9.64 22.05
C THR A 336 25.78 -9.64 20.94
N LEU A 337 27.06 -9.50 21.28
CA LEU A 337 28.15 -9.51 20.30
C LEU A 337 28.29 -10.86 19.60
N ASP A 338 28.17 -11.98 20.34
CA ASP A 338 28.19 -13.32 19.75
C ASP A 338 27.00 -13.58 18.83
N SER A 339 25.79 -13.21 19.25
CA SER A 339 24.58 -13.30 18.42
C SER A 339 24.66 -12.40 17.19
N LEU A 340 25.19 -11.18 17.33
CA LEU A 340 25.40 -10.26 16.21
C LEU A 340 26.36 -10.85 15.19
N SER A 341 27.56 -11.27 15.60
CA SER A 341 28.55 -11.89 14.70
C SER A 341 28.02 -13.20 14.09
N THR A 342 27.17 -13.94 14.81
CA THR A 342 26.47 -15.14 14.28
C THR A 342 25.46 -14.78 13.19
N LEU A 343 24.63 -13.76 13.40
CA LEU A 343 23.70 -13.23 12.39
C LEU A 343 24.46 -12.72 11.16
N LEU A 344 25.50 -11.90 11.36
CA LEU A 344 26.31 -11.32 10.30
C LEU A 344 27.03 -12.39 9.50
N SER A 345 27.59 -13.41 10.16
CA SER A 345 28.27 -14.52 9.48
C SER A 345 27.30 -15.27 8.57
N TRP A 346 26.11 -15.56 9.09
CA TRP A 346 25.07 -16.23 8.35
C TRP A 346 24.57 -15.42 7.14
N LYS A 347 24.35 -14.12 7.31
CA LYS A 347 23.92 -13.22 6.22
C LYS A 347 25.00 -13.01 5.17
N THR A 348 26.24 -12.72 5.59
CA THR A 348 27.36 -12.52 4.67
C THR A 348 27.66 -13.79 3.86
N THR A 349 27.56 -14.98 4.46
CA THR A 349 27.65 -16.26 3.73
C THR A 349 26.51 -16.43 2.73
N SER A 350 25.29 -16.08 3.11
CA SER A 350 24.10 -16.21 2.23
C SER A 350 24.13 -15.22 1.06
N PHE A 351 24.69 -14.02 1.27
CA PHE A 351 24.83 -12.98 0.23
C PHE A 351 26.12 -13.15 -0.59
N GLU A 352 27.03 -14.03 -0.17
CA GLU A 352 28.37 -14.21 -0.72
C GLU A 352 29.19 -12.90 -0.74
N ILE A 353 29.13 -12.15 0.37
CA ILE A 353 29.90 -10.93 0.58
C ILE A 353 30.97 -11.17 1.64
N ASP A 354 32.16 -10.57 1.46
CA ASP A 354 33.26 -10.70 2.42
C ASP A 354 33.10 -9.68 3.56
N PRO A 355 32.95 -10.12 4.82
CA PRO A 355 32.79 -9.23 5.97
C PRO A 355 34.02 -8.34 6.27
N GLN A 356 35.22 -8.68 5.78
CA GLN A 356 36.45 -7.93 6.06
C GLN A 356 36.85 -6.95 4.95
N THR A 357 36.21 -7.03 3.79
CA THR A 357 36.53 -6.17 2.66
C THR A 357 36.07 -4.73 2.90
N THR A 358 36.80 -3.78 2.35
CA THR A 358 36.38 -2.38 2.18
C THR A 358 36.10 -2.14 0.70
N HIS A 359 34.95 -1.55 0.39
CA HIS A 359 34.55 -1.29 -0.98
C HIS A 359 33.89 0.08 -1.11
N GLN A 360 33.73 0.54 -2.35
CA GLN A 360 33.04 1.78 -2.63
C GLN A 360 31.53 1.53 -2.61
N PHE A 361 30.81 2.23 -1.74
CA PHE A 361 29.35 2.17 -1.63
C PHE A 361 28.75 3.57 -1.83
N CYS A 362 27.77 3.68 -2.72
CA CYS A 362 27.25 4.96 -3.19
C CYS A 362 25.83 5.23 -2.71
N ASP A 363 25.49 6.52 -2.65
CA ASP A 363 24.12 6.94 -2.38
C ASP A 363 23.13 6.42 -3.44
N GLU A 364 21.84 6.58 -3.17
CA GLU A 364 20.76 6.10 -4.04
C GLU A 364 20.86 6.55 -5.51
N ASN A 365 21.50 7.68 -5.78
CA ASN A 365 21.67 8.27 -7.11
C ASN A 365 23.01 7.93 -7.76
N GLY A 366 23.93 7.30 -7.02
CA GLY A 366 25.29 7.01 -7.47
C GLY A 366 26.21 8.24 -7.49
N ASN A 367 25.83 9.34 -6.82
CA ASN A 367 26.55 10.62 -6.90
C ASN A 367 27.59 10.77 -5.78
N ASN A 368 27.27 10.28 -4.58
CA ASN A 368 28.14 10.39 -3.41
C ASN A 368 28.56 8.99 -2.96
N CYS A 369 29.82 8.65 -3.20
CA CYS A 369 30.36 7.34 -2.87
C CYS A 369 31.36 7.42 -1.72
N LEU A 370 31.23 6.51 -0.77
CA LEU A 370 32.09 6.37 0.40
C LEU A 370 32.86 5.06 0.28
N ASN A 371 34.09 5.02 0.79
CA ASN A 371 34.81 3.76 0.97
C ASN A 371 34.48 3.24 2.36
N LEU A 372 33.68 2.17 2.42
CA LEU A 372 33.16 1.61 3.66
C LEU A 372 33.61 0.15 3.82
N PRO A 373 33.92 -0.28 5.06
CA PRO A 373 33.94 -1.70 5.38
C PRO A 373 32.56 -2.32 5.09
N THR A 374 32.51 -3.56 4.60
CA THR A 374 31.25 -4.29 4.33
C THR A 374 30.29 -4.26 5.52
N ILE A 375 30.83 -4.30 6.74
CA ILE A 375 30.09 -4.08 7.99
C ILE A 375 30.57 -2.75 8.58
N ALA A 376 29.78 -1.70 8.46
CA ALA A 376 30.09 -0.35 8.91
C ALA A 376 29.13 0.08 10.04
N ALA A 377 29.52 1.06 10.84
CA ALA A 377 28.60 1.72 11.77
C ALA A 377 27.84 2.84 11.06
N HIS A 378 26.68 3.24 11.58
CA HIS A 378 25.89 4.34 11.00
C HIS A 378 26.72 5.62 10.81
N ARG A 379 27.54 5.99 11.80
CA ARG A 379 28.43 7.17 11.75
C ARG A 379 29.46 7.16 10.63
N ASP A 380 29.78 6.00 10.05
CA ASP A 380 30.73 5.92 8.93
C ASP A 380 30.12 6.46 7.62
N ALA A 381 28.78 6.55 7.54
CA ALA A 381 28.04 6.98 6.35
C ALA A 381 27.21 8.26 6.54
N GLY A 382 27.25 8.89 7.72
CA GLY A 382 26.44 10.07 8.01
C GLY A 382 26.85 10.81 9.28
N ASN A 383 26.34 12.04 9.44
CA ASN A 383 26.59 12.86 10.62
C ASN A 383 25.69 12.42 11.79
N THR A 384 26.18 11.46 12.58
CA THR A 384 25.48 10.89 13.75
C THR A 384 26.50 10.32 14.73
N THR A 385 26.13 10.21 16.01
CA THR A 385 26.89 9.45 17.01
C THR A 385 26.48 7.98 17.07
N CYS A 386 25.50 7.53 16.28
CA CYS A 386 25.14 6.10 16.21
C CYS A 386 26.30 5.29 15.62
N ASN A 387 26.75 4.17 16.21
CA ASN A 387 26.16 3.30 17.22
C ASN A 387 26.65 3.50 18.67
N GLY A 388 27.27 4.65 18.99
CA GLY A 388 27.88 4.96 20.30
C GLY A 388 29.36 4.58 20.35
N ASP A 389 30.18 5.37 21.03
CA ASP A 389 31.64 5.18 21.12
C ASP A 389 32.05 3.80 21.65
N LEU A 390 31.44 3.33 22.75
CA LEU A 390 31.76 2.04 23.35
C LEU A 390 31.44 0.84 22.44
N PHE A 391 30.43 0.98 21.58
CA PHE A 391 30.08 -0.05 20.60
C PHE A 391 30.90 0.10 19.31
N TYR A 392 31.21 1.33 18.90
CA TYR A 392 32.06 1.61 17.76
C TYR A 392 33.46 1.01 17.92
N ASP A 393 34.00 1.05 19.14
CA ASP A 393 35.29 0.41 19.50
C ASP A 393 35.31 -1.12 19.29
N LYS A 394 34.14 -1.75 19.10
CA LYS A 394 34.00 -3.20 18.82
C LYS A 394 33.89 -3.52 17.33
N MET A 395 33.84 -2.54 16.43
CA MET A 395 33.55 -2.79 15.02
C MET A 395 34.62 -3.66 14.33
N ASP A 396 35.90 -3.50 14.68
CA ASP A 396 36.97 -4.36 14.16
C ASP A 396 36.86 -5.81 14.64
N SER A 397 36.59 -6.01 15.93
CA SER A 397 36.39 -7.37 16.48
C SER A 397 35.15 -8.03 15.89
N ILE A 398 34.05 -7.29 15.68
CA ILE A 398 32.83 -7.84 15.05
C ILE A 398 33.11 -8.31 13.62
N ARG A 399 33.86 -7.54 12.83
CA ARG A 399 34.28 -7.96 11.48
C ARG A 399 35.14 -9.22 11.52
N GLN A 400 36.10 -9.28 12.45
CA GLN A 400 36.96 -10.46 12.62
C GLN A 400 36.16 -11.69 13.08
N ASP A 401 35.33 -11.57 14.11
CA ASP A 401 34.51 -12.66 14.64
C ASP A 401 33.53 -13.18 13.58
N THR A 402 32.99 -12.28 12.75
CA THR A 402 32.15 -12.65 11.60
C THR A 402 32.93 -13.48 10.58
N ALA A 403 34.15 -13.06 10.23
CA ALA A 403 35.02 -13.79 9.29
C ALA A 403 35.48 -15.14 9.85
N ASP A 404 35.79 -15.19 11.14
CA ASP A 404 36.17 -16.42 11.85
C ASP A 404 34.99 -17.40 11.89
N LYS A 405 33.77 -16.93 12.13
CA LYS A 405 32.56 -17.77 12.07
C LYS A 405 32.28 -18.26 10.65
N ASN A 406 32.48 -17.43 9.62
CA ASN A 406 32.38 -17.86 8.21
C ASN A 406 33.36 -19.02 7.90
N SER A 407 34.56 -18.98 8.49
CA SER A 407 35.62 -19.97 8.24
C SER A 407 35.48 -21.24 9.09
N ASN A 408 35.12 -21.10 10.37
CA ASN A 408 35.12 -22.19 11.36
C ASN A 408 33.79 -22.91 11.50
N ASN A 409 32.68 -22.28 11.13
CA ASN A 409 31.34 -22.87 11.18
C ASN A 409 30.61 -22.65 9.86
N PRO A 410 31.10 -23.24 8.75
CA PRO A 410 30.47 -23.08 7.46
C PRO A 410 29.09 -23.75 7.54
N TRP A 411 28.06 -22.91 7.56
CA TRP A 411 26.66 -23.27 7.81
C TRP A 411 26.31 -24.57 7.08
N GLY A 412 25.89 -25.59 7.84
CA GLY A 412 25.54 -26.89 7.25
C GLY A 412 24.53 -26.75 6.12
N TYR A 413 23.57 -25.86 6.32
CA TYR A 413 22.52 -25.53 5.37
C TYR A 413 22.49 -24.01 5.20
N ALA A 414 22.96 -23.52 4.04
CA ALA A 414 22.84 -22.12 3.62
C ALA A 414 22.51 -22.06 2.12
N ALA A 415 21.77 -21.01 1.73
CA ALA A 415 21.37 -20.83 0.35
C ALA A 415 21.40 -19.36 -0.06
N ARG A 416 21.57 -19.12 -1.36
CA ARG A 416 21.39 -17.83 -2.00
C ARG A 416 20.31 -17.96 -3.06
N LEU A 417 19.26 -17.13 -3.00
CA LEU A 417 18.28 -17.02 -4.09
C LEU A 417 18.98 -16.41 -5.31
N THR A 418 19.01 -17.10 -6.44
CA THR A 418 19.74 -16.67 -7.65
C THR A 418 18.84 -16.00 -8.69
N ASN A 419 17.52 -16.17 -8.58
CA ASN A 419 16.57 -15.68 -9.57
C ASN A 419 15.28 -15.20 -8.90
N PHE A 420 15.26 -13.92 -8.56
CA PHE A 420 14.08 -13.27 -7.99
C PHE A 420 13.26 -12.57 -9.09
N LYS A 421 11.94 -12.79 -9.13
CA LYS A 421 11.02 -12.14 -10.08
C LYS A 421 9.67 -11.79 -9.46
N VAL A 422 9.11 -10.67 -9.90
CA VAL A 422 7.71 -10.28 -9.64
C VAL A 422 6.79 -11.15 -10.49
N VAL A 423 5.82 -11.81 -9.85
CA VAL A 423 4.83 -12.67 -10.51
C VAL A 423 3.59 -11.86 -10.82
N ASP A 424 3.28 -11.67 -12.11
CA ASP A 424 2.11 -10.90 -12.53
C ASP A 424 0.86 -11.79 -12.67
N LEU A 425 0.00 -11.76 -11.64
CA LEU A 425 -1.30 -12.42 -11.58
C LEU A 425 -2.45 -11.50 -12.04
N SER A 426 -2.16 -10.36 -12.70
CA SER A 426 -3.20 -9.49 -13.26
C SER A 426 -3.91 -10.11 -14.46
N GLY A 427 -3.22 -11.00 -15.17
CA GLY A 427 -3.74 -11.77 -16.29
C GLY A 427 -4.40 -13.05 -15.81
N ASP A 428 -3.62 -14.10 -15.59
CA ASP A 428 -4.12 -15.44 -15.27
C ASP A 428 -4.47 -15.61 -13.79
N ARG A 429 -5.53 -16.38 -13.50
CA ARG A 429 -5.90 -16.73 -12.11
C ARG A 429 -4.83 -17.58 -11.42
N SER A 430 -3.82 -18.05 -12.15
CA SER A 430 -2.62 -18.66 -11.59
C SER A 430 -1.41 -18.48 -12.51
N SER A 431 -0.21 -18.50 -11.93
CA SER A 431 1.06 -18.42 -12.66
C SER A 431 2.06 -19.40 -12.06
N GLN A 432 2.76 -20.16 -12.91
CA GLN A 432 3.81 -21.06 -12.48
C GLN A 432 5.12 -20.28 -12.30
N VAL A 433 5.81 -20.55 -11.21
CA VAL A 433 7.06 -19.92 -10.81
C VAL A 433 8.08 -21.00 -10.53
N THR A 434 9.31 -20.73 -10.93
CA THR A 434 10.48 -21.51 -10.54
C THR A 434 11.40 -20.60 -9.74
N MET A 435 11.66 -20.98 -8.48
CA MET A 435 12.66 -20.34 -7.64
C MET A 435 13.94 -21.16 -7.66
N GLU A 436 15.07 -20.49 -7.86
CA GLU A 436 16.39 -21.11 -7.97
C GLU A 436 17.28 -20.68 -6.81
N PHE A 437 17.90 -21.63 -6.14
CA PHE A 437 18.75 -21.39 -4.97
C PHE A 437 20.11 -22.05 -5.17
N LYS A 438 21.18 -21.25 -5.06
CA LYS A 438 22.54 -21.78 -4.94
C LYS A 438 22.75 -22.30 -3.54
N ASN A 439 23.26 -23.52 -3.40
CA ASN A 439 23.69 -24.08 -2.13
C ASN A 439 25.00 -23.42 -1.70
N THR A 440 24.94 -22.56 -0.68
CA THR A 440 26.12 -21.88 -0.11
C THR A 440 26.56 -22.52 1.21
N GLY A 441 25.86 -23.57 1.66
CA GLY A 441 26.23 -24.35 2.83
C GLY A 441 27.17 -25.50 2.50
N THR A 442 27.41 -26.35 3.50
CA THR A 442 28.32 -27.51 3.37
C THR A 442 27.62 -28.84 3.13
N GLN A 443 26.32 -28.94 3.38
CA GLN A 443 25.55 -30.16 3.20
C GLN A 443 24.90 -30.20 1.81
N THR A 444 25.00 -31.37 1.16
CA THR A 444 24.27 -31.67 -0.06
C THR A 444 22.76 -31.74 0.21
N TRP A 445 21.96 -31.09 -0.64
CA TRP A 445 20.50 -31.18 -0.58
C TRP A 445 20.03 -32.40 -1.36
N SER A 446 18.87 -32.97 -0.99
CA SER A 446 18.28 -34.12 -1.69
C SER A 446 16.77 -33.96 -1.84
N ASN A 447 16.19 -34.53 -2.91
CA ASN A 447 14.74 -34.60 -3.09
C ASN A 447 14.09 -35.90 -2.59
N SER A 448 14.89 -36.87 -2.12
CA SER A 448 14.43 -38.23 -1.77
C SER A 448 14.71 -38.64 -0.34
N THR A 449 15.83 -38.22 0.25
CA THR A 449 16.19 -38.51 1.65
C THR A 449 16.33 -37.21 2.41
N ASN A 450 15.57 -37.03 3.51
CA ASN A 450 15.48 -35.76 4.24
C ASN A 450 15.22 -34.60 3.25
N ARG A 451 14.09 -34.71 2.54
CA ARG A 451 13.82 -33.92 1.33
C ARG A 451 13.97 -32.42 1.58
N MET A 452 14.53 -31.71 0.63
CA MET A 452 14.56 -30.25 0.66
C MET A 452 13.22 -29.71 0.17
N LEU A 453 12.56 -28.92 1.01
CA LEU A 453 11.22 -28.39 0.82
C LEU A 453 11.25 -26.86 0.80
N LEU A 454 10.38 -26.28 0.00
CA LEU A 454 10.02 -24.87 0.10
C LEU A 454 8.72 -24.77 0.91
N LYS A 455 8.74 -24.00 2.01
CA LYS A 455 7.58 -23.80 2.90
C LYS A 455 7.23 -22.33 3.06
N THR A 456 5.96 -22.00 3.32
CA THR A 456 5.51 -20.64 3.67
C THR A 456 6.19 -20.14 4.94
N ASP A 457 6.44 -18.83 5.00
CA ASP A 457 7.22 -18.22 6.09
C ASP A 457 6.72 -16.86 6.58
N SER A 458 5.74 -16.24 5.91
CA SER A 458 5.19 -14.93 6.32
C SER A 458 3.67 -14.90 6.12
N PRO A 459 2.87 -15.29 7.15
CA PRO A 459 3.31 -15.70 8.50
C PRO A 459 3.80 -17.16 8.56
N ARG A 460 4.84 -17.40 9.37
CA ARG A 460 5.44 -18.73 9.54
C ARG A 460 4.44 -19.70 10.15
N GLY A 461 4.31 -20.88 9.52
CA GLY A 461 3.42 -21.93 10.01
C GLY A 461 1.95 -21.73 9.65
N GLU A 462 1.66 -20.79 8.75
CA GLU A 462 0.32 -20.54 8.19
C GLU A 462 0.32 -20.84 6.68
N GLY A 463 -0.86 -21.15 6.15
CA GLY A 463 -1.04 -21.32 4.71
C GLY A 463 -1.10 -19.99 3.96
N SER A 464 -0.86 -20.01 2.66
CA SER A 464 -0.99 -18.82 1.81
C SER A 464 -2.36 -18.75 1.15
N ASP A 465 -3.01 -17.59 1.17
CA ASP A 465 -4.23 -17.33 0.39
C ASP A 465 -3.97 -17.42 -1.13
N PHE A 466 -2.71 -17.32 -1.54
CA PHE A 466 -2.26 -17.46 -2.92
C PHE A 466 -1.89 -18.90 -3.31
N GLN A 467 -2.21 -19.90 -2.49
CA GLN A 467 -1.91 -21.30 -2.74
C GLN A 467 -2.34 -21.74 -4.15
N GLY A 468 -1.39 -22.29 -4.91
CA GLY A 468 -1.65 -22.94 -6.19
C GLY A 468 -2.13 -24.38 -6.03
N GLY A 469 -2.83 -24.89 -7.05
CA GLY A 469 -3.34 -26.26 -7.04
C GLY A 469 -2.28 -27.36 -7.17
N ASP A 470 -0.99 -27.02 -7.32
CA ASP A 470 0.14 -27.95 -7.41
C ASP A 470 1.03 -27.99 -6.15
N TRP A 471 0.62 -27.32 -5.07
CA TRP A 471 1.30 -27.39 -3.79
C TRP A 471 1.12 -28.77 -3.14
N LEU A 472 2.10 -29.19 -2.35
CA LEU A 472 2.05 -30.46 -1.60
C LEU A 472 0.99 -30.41 -0.48
N ASP A 473 0.87 -29.27 0.18
CA ASP A 473 -0.13 -28.93 1.20
C ASP A 473 -0.27 -27.40 1.29
N SER A 474 -1.08 -26.88 2.23
CA SER A 474 -1.31 -25.43 2.37
C SER A 474 -0.08 -24.61 2.72
N GLN A 475 1.00 -25.25 3.20
CA GLN A 475 2.22 -24.60 3.68
C GLN A 475 3.45 -24.98 2.86
N THR A 476 3.36 -25.94 1.96
CA THR A 476 4.51 -26.52 1.25
C THR A 476 4.33 -26.37 -0.26
N PRO A 477 4.73 -25.22 -0.84
CA PRO A 477 4.65 -24.98 -2.27
C PRO A 477 5.31 -26.05 -3.15
N ALA A 478 6.51 -26.51 -2.79
CA ALA A 478 7.30 -27.38 -3.64
C ALA A 478 8.32 -28.23 -2.86
N VAL A 479 8.77 -29.30 -3.52
CA VAL A 479 9.97 -30.07 -3.19
C VAL A 479 11.04 -29.77 -4.24
N LEU A 480 12.31 -29.96 -3.89
CA LEU A 480 13.45 -29.80 -4.79
C LEU A 480 13.27 -30.65 -6.07
N ASN A 481 13.50 -30.04 -7.24
CA ASN A 481 13.38 -30.70 -8.53
C ASN A 481 14.55 -31.68 -8.78
N GLU A 482 15.76 -31.29 -8.41
CA GLU A 482 16.99 -32.07 -8.63
C GLU A 482 17.11 -33.22 -7.63
N ASN A 483 17.70 -34.35 -8.05
CA ASN A 483 17.95 -35.49 -7.17
C ASN A 483 18.85 -35.13 -5.98
N SER A 484 19.88 -34.33 -6.26
CA SER A 484 20.79 -33.78 -5.26
C SER A 484 21.39 -32.46 -5.73
N VAL A 485 21.74 -31.59 -4.78
CA VAL A 485 22.42 -30.30 -5.03
C VAL A 485 23.59 -30.17 -4.06
N ASP A 486 24.80 -30.37 -4.58
CA ASP A 486 26.04 -30.24 -3.81
C ASP A 486 26.36 -28.77 -3.50
N PRO A 487 27.21 -28.51 -2.48
CA PRO A 487 27.74 -27.17 -2.22
C PRO A 487 28.26 -26.48 -3.50
N GLY A 488 27.82 -25.23 -3.70
CA GLY A 488 28.12 -24.42 -4.87
C GLY A 488 27.19 -24.63 -6.08
N GLN A 489 26.40 -25.70 -6.13
CA GLN A 489 25.43 -25.96 -7.20
C GLN A 489 24.09 -25.24 -6.95
N THR A 490 23.26 -25.15 -7.98
CA THR A 490 21.93 -24.53 -7.91
C THR A 490 20.84 -25.59 -7.98
N GLY A 491 19.87 -25.51 -7.06
CA GLY A 491 18.64 -26.29 -7.06
C GLY A 491 17.43 -25.42 -7.42
N SER A 492 16.36 -26.04 -7.88
CA SER A 492 15.14 -25.35 -8.31
C SER A 492 13.87 -25.92 -7.67
N PHE A 493 12.87 -25.05 -7.48
CA PHE A 493 11.58 -25.37 -6.90
C PHE A 493 10.50 -24.76 -7.78
N THR A 494 9.60 -25.60 -8.30
CA THR A 494 8.55 -25.18 -9.24
C THR A 494 7.16 -25.38 -8.65
N PHE A 495 6.34 -24.35 -8.66
CA PHE A 495 4.98 -24.35 -8.10
C PHE A 495 4.13 -23.23 -8.73
N LYS A 496 2.82 -23.18 -8.46
CA LYS A 496 1.95 -22.09 -8.91
C LYS A 496 1.56 -21.19 -7.76
N TRP A 497 1.47 -19.90 -8.04
CA TRP A 497 0.62 -18.98 -7.28
C TRP A 497 -0.74 -18.91 -7.93
N ALA A 498 -1.81 -18.88 -7.14
CA ALA A 498 -3.17 -18.62 -7.60
C ALA A 498 -3.70 -17.34 -6.98
N ARG A 499 -4.46 -16.55 -7.74
CA ARG A 499 -5.07 -15.31 -7.24
C ARG A 499 -6.35 -15.63 -6.48
N PRO A 500 -6.46 -15.33 -5.17
CA PRO A 500 -7.71 -15.48 -4.44
C PRO A 500 -8.78 -14.48 -4.92
N SER A 501 -10.04 -14.78 -4.67
CA SER A 501 -11.15 -13.90 -5.06
C SER A 501 -11.05 -12.56 -4.33
N GLY A 502 -11.23 -11.45 -5.04
CA GLY A 502 -11.15 -10.11 -4.44
C GLY A 502 -9.74 -9.59 -4.14
N ALA A 503 -8.68 -10.37 -4.36
CA ALA A 503 -7.31 -9.89 -4.20
C ALA A 503 -6.90 -8.96 -5.34
N PHE A 504 -6.39 -7.78 -4.97
CA PHE A 504 -5.87 -6.76 -5.85
C PHE A 504 -4.77 -6.01 -5.10
N GLY A 505 -3.70 -5.60 -5.79
CA GLY A 505 -2.59 -4.90 -5.16
C GLY A 505 -1.25 -5.56 -5.44
N ARG A 506 -0.27 -5.26 -4.59
CA ARG A 506 1.01 -5.96 -4.52
C ARG A 506 1.03 -6.70 -3.19
N TYR A 507 1.42 -7.96 -3.23
CA TYR A 507 1.54 -8.82 -2.06
C TYR A 507 2.98 -9.36 -2.00
N TYR A 508 3.47 -9.63 -0.82
CA TYR A 508 4.69 -10.39 -0.61
C TYR A 508 4.32 -11.72 0.03
N GLU A 509 4.73 -12.81 -0.61
CA GLU A 509 4.56 -14.14 -0.06
C GLU A 509 5.94 -14.69 0.31
N GLY A 510 6.17 -14.82 1.61
CA GLY A 510 7.41 -15.33 2.16
C GLY A 510 7.48 -16.86 2.07
N VAL A 511 8.62 -17.37 1.63
CA VAL A 511 8.94 -18.79 1.59
C VAL A 511 10.34 -19.04 2.17
N ARG A 512 10.55 -20.22 2.74
CA ARG A 512 11.83 -20.66 3.28
C ARG A 512 12.19 -22.05 2.79
N LEU A 513 13.49 -22.31 2.74
CA LEU A 513 14.02 -23.65 2.52
C LEU A 513 14.08 -24.41 3.85
N VAL A 514 13.62 -25.66 3.85
CA VAL A 514 13.57 -26.51 5.04
C VAL A 514 13.90 -27.93 4.63
N SER A 515 14.75 -28.62 5.39
CA SER A 515 14.85 -30.07 5.26
C SER A 515 13.64 -30.75 5.92
N GLU A 516 13.20 -31.89 5.42
CA GLU A 516 12.02 -32.63 5.90
C GLU A 516 12.05 -32.93 7.41
N ASN A 517 13.24 -33.11 8.02
CA ASN A 517 13.43 -33.22 9.46
C ASN A 517 13.39 -31.87 10.22
N ASN A 518 12.82 -30.83 9.62
CA ASN A 518 12.76 -29.45 10.10
C ASN A 518 14.11 -28.82 10.42
N VAL A 519 15.18 -29.20 9.69
CA VAL A 519 16.41 -28.41 9.71
C VAL A 519 16.15 -27.13 8.94
N THR A 520 16.00 -26.03 9.67
CA THR A 520 15.51 -24.77 9.11
C THR A 520 16.68 -23.96 8.58
N PHE A 521 16.61 -23.55 7.32
CA PHE A 521 17.34 -22.38 6.87
C PHE A 521 16.50 -21.22 7.34
N ASN A 522 16.92 -20.46 8.34
CA ASN A 522 16.10 -19.35 8.83
C ASN A 522 16.01 -18.17 7.83
N ASN A 523 16.51 -18.31 6.59
CA ASN A 523 16.50 -17.26 5.59
C ASN A 523 15.10 -17.11 5.04
N HIS A 524 14.55 -15.92 5.24
CA HIS A 524 13.30 -15.46 4.66
C HIS A 524 13.54 -15.10 3.19
N TYR A 525 13.17 -15.99 2.28
CA TYR A 525 13.05 -15.66 0.86
C TYR A 525 11.61 -15.27 0.57
N GLY A 526 11.35 -14.61 -0.56
CA GLY A 526 9.97 -14.34 -0.89
C GLY A 526 9.73 -14.09 -2.35
N THR A 527 8.46 -14.18 -2.70
CA THR A 527 7.95 -13.91 -4.04
C THR A 527 7.03 -12.70 -3.97
N HIS A 528 7.25 -11.72 -4.85
CA HIS A 528 6.37 -10.56 -4.94
C HIS A 528 5.29 -10.81 -5.96
N LEU A 529 4.05 -10.84 -5.49
CA LEU A 529 2.88 -11.06 -6.33
C LEU A 529 2.27 -9.72 -6.72
N LYS A 530 2.07 -9.55 -8.02
CA LYS A 530 1.51 -8.36 -8.62
C LYS A 530 0.14 -8.71 -9.16
N VAL A 531 -0.89 -8.25 -8.47
CA VAL A 531 -2.28 -8.58 -8.76
C VAL A 531 -3.01 -7.31 -9.20
N PHE A 532 -2.90 -6.94 -10.46
CA PHE A 532 -3.61 -5.75 -10.96
C PHE A 532 -5.00 -6.04 -11.50
N CYS A 533 -5.90 -5.10 -11.23
CA CYS A 533 -7.24 -5.08 -11.78
C CYS A 533 -7.17 -5.01 -13.32
N SER A 534 -7.60 -6.08 -14.00
CA SER A 534 -8.00 -6.04 -15.41
C SER A 534 -9.51 -6.24 -15.49
N PHE A 535 -10.21 -5.25 -16.03
CA PHE A 535 -11.61 -5.42 -16.41
C PHE A 535 -11.72 -6.47 -17.54
N GLY A 536 -12.85 -7.18 -17.64
CA GLY A 536 -13.07 -8.22 -18.67
C GLY A 536 -13.07 -9.66 -18.16
N TYR A 537 -13.11 -9.86 -16.84
CA TYR A 537 -13.47 -11.13 -16.21
C TYR A 537 -14.94 -11.12 -15.77
N THR A 538 -15.53 -12.31 -15.65
CA THR A 538 -16.91 -12.51 -15.16
C THR A 538 -17.21 -11.77 -13.87
N ASP A 539 -16.20 -11.64 -13.00
CA ASP A 539 -16.36 -11.13 -11.64
C ASP A 539 -16.14 -9.59 -11.57
N ASN A 540 -15.76 -8.93 -12.68
CA ASN A 540 -15.61 -7.47 -12.76
C ASN A 540 -15.78 -6.92 -14.19
N PRO A 541 -17.00 -7.03 -14.77
CA PRO A 541 -17.27 -6.53 -16.11
C PRO A 541 -17.33 -5.00 -16.11
N ARG A 542 -16.77 -4.37 -17.16
CA ARG A 542 -16.97 -2.93 -17.39
C ARG A 542 -18.46 -2.63 -17.50
N PRO A 543 -18.94 -1.51 -16.93
CA PRO A 543 -20.33 -1.13 -17.11
C PRO A 543 -20.67 -0.90 -18.58
N ASN A 544 -21.92 -1.16 -18.96
CA ASN A 544 -22.41 -0.80 -20.27
C ASN A 544 -22.31 0.73 -20.47
N GLY A 545 -22.23 1.16 -21.73
CA GLY A 545 -21.96 2.55 -22.09
C GLY A 545 -20.48 2.96 -22.06
N THR A 546 -19.59 2.07 -21.59
CA THR A 546 -18.14 2.31 -21.66
C THR A 546 -17.65 2.27 -23.11
N ILE A 547 -16.80 3.24 -23.48
CA ILE A 547 -16.22 3.32 -24.82
C ILE A 547 -14.77 2.83 -24.74
N ILE A 548 -14.43 1.81 -25.51
CA ILE A 548 -13.12 1.16 -25.47
C ILE A 548 -12.38 1.33 -26.80
N ARG A 549 -11.05 1.29 -26.75
CA ARG A 549 -10.16 1.30 -27.91
C ARG A 549 -9.45 -0.03 -28.03
N ASN A 550 -9.53 -0.62 -29.22
CA ASN A 550 -8.72 -1.77 -29.59
C ASN A 550 -7.24 -1.36 -29.64
N PRO A 551 -6.35 -2.02 -28.88
CA PRO A 551 -4.95 -1.66 -28.79
C PRO A 551 -4.15 -1.91 -30.09
N ASP A 552 -4.59 -2.83 -30.96
CA ASP A 552 -3.87 -3.22 -32.17
C ASP A 552 -4.11 -2.28 -33.35
N ASN A 553 -5.36 -1.91 -33.57
CA ASN A 553 -5.78 -1.16 -34.77
C ASN A 553 -6.43 0.19 -34.45
N GLY A 554 -6.55 0.53 -33.17
CA GLY A 554 -7.13 1.79 -32.73
C GLY A 554 -8.64 1.95 -32.95
N LYS A 555 -9.35 0.93 -33.45
CA LYS A 555 -10.81 0.94 -33.61
C LYS A 555 -11.49 1.17 -32.27
N ILE A 556 -12.60 1.89 -32.29
CA ILE A 556 -13.33 2.30 -31.09
C ILE A 556 -14.66 1.53 -31.03
N PHE A 557 -15.00 1.01 -29.85
CA PHE A 557 -16.22 0.23 -29.63
C PHE A 557 -17.00 0.80 -28.43
N LEU A 558 -18.32 0.68 -28.47
CA LEU A 558 -19.20 0.87 -27.32
C LEU A 558 -19.48 -0.51 -26.70
N LEU A 559 -19.38 -0.62 -25.38
CA LEU A 559 -19.84 -1.81 -24.65
C LEU A 559 -21.34 -1.68 -24.37
N GLU A 560 -22.11 -2.66 -24.83
CA GLU A 560 -23.56 -2.69 -24.66
C GLU A 560 -24.06 -4.13 -24.65
N ASN A 561 -24.80 -4.49 -23.61
CA ASN A 561 -25.33 -5.82 -23.30
C ASN A 561 -24.28 -6.94 -23.43
N GLY A 562 -23.09 -6.71 -22.83
CA GLY A 562 -21.98 -7.68 -22.86
C GLY A 562 -21.28 -7.81 -24.23
N LYS A 563 -21.67 -7.01 -25.24
CA LYS A 563 -21.07 -7.01 -26.58
C LYS A 563 -20.25 -5.75 -26.84
N LYS A 564 -19.22 -5.87 -27.67
CA LYS A 564 -18.50 -4.72 -28.23
C LYS A 564 -19.10 -4.34 -29.58
N ARG A 565 -19.61 -3.11 -29.70
CA ARG A 565 -20.24 -2.59 -30.92
C ARG A 565 -19.32 -1.57 -31.59
N HIS A 566 -18.87 -1.86 -32.80
CA HIS A 566 -17.90 -1.00 -33.50
C HIS A 566 -18.48 0.37 -33.87
N LEU A 567 -17.86 1.46 -33.41
CA LEU A 567 -18.20 2.83 -33.81
C LEU A 567 -17.51 3.16 -35.14
N THR A 568 -18.27 3.10 -36.22
CA THR A 568 -17.77 3.09 -37.61
C THR A 568 -17.01 4.34 -38.05
N SER A 569 -17.11 5.45 -37.32
CA SER A 569 -16.38 6.69 -37.61
C SER A 569 -16.37 7.65 -36.42
N PRO A 570 -15.48 8.65 -36.40
CA PRO A 570 -15.53 9.75 -35.42
C PRO A 570 -16.88 10.49 -35.41
N LEU A 571 -17.56 10.57 -36.57
CA LEU A 571 -18.89 11.15 -36.65
C LEU A 571 -19.94 10.28 -35.96
N ALA A 572 -19.84 8.94 -36.08
CA ALA A 572 -20.72 8.01 -35.38
C ALA A 572 -20.67 8.21 -33.85
N ILE A 573 -19.49 8.52 -33.29
CA ILE A 573 -19.36 8.84 -31.85
C ILE A 573 -20.20 10.07 -31.51
N ARG A 574 -20.01 11.18 -32.23
CA ARG A 574 -20.68 12.46 -31.94
C ARG A 574 -22.19 12.42 -32.23
N SER A 575 -22.59 11.77 -33.33
CA SER A 575 -24.01 11.66 -33.72
C SER A 575 -24.81 10.85 -32.71
N ASN A 576 -24.23 9.80 -32.13
CA ASN A 576 -24.87 8.98 -31.09
C ASN A 576 -24.69 9.55 -29.67
N ARG A 577 -24.36 10.85 -29.60
CA ARG A 577 -24.20 11.62 -28.35
C ARG A 577 -23.18 11.01 -27.38
N LEU A 578 -22.17 10.33 -27.93
CA LEU A 578 -21.04 9.79 -27.18
C LEU A 578 -19.87 10.80 -27.19
N SER A 579 -18.94 10.64 -26.25
CA SER A 579 -17.77 11.50 -26.12
C SER A 579 -16.48 10.73 -26.37
N SER A 580 -15.72 11.11 -27.39
CA SER A 580 -14.39 10.53 -27.66
C SER A 580 -13.38 10.77 -26.54
N ARG A 581 -13.65 11.70 -25.62
CA ARG A 581 -12.82 11.94 -24.42
C ARG A 581 -13.09 10.93 -23.29
N LYS A 582 -14.05 10.02 -23.46
CA LYS A 582 -14.36 8.91 -22.53
C LYS A 582 -13.81 7.57 -23.03
N VAL A 583 -12.98 7.58 -24.08
CA VAL A 583 -12.42 6.35 -24.66
C VAL A 583 -11.33 5.80 -23.74
N VAL A 584 -11.48 4.55 -23.34
CA VAL A 584 -10.55 3.80 -22.49
C VAL A 584 -9.70 2.89 -23.35
N ASN A 585 -8.39 2.83 -23.06
CA ASN A 585 -7.53 1.81 -23.65
C ASN A 585 -7.66 0.51 -22.84
N ILE A 586 -7.89 -0.60 -23.53
CA ILE A 586 -8.02 -1.93 -22.92
C ILE A 586 -6.92 -2.87 -23.41
N THR A 587 -6.72 -3.99 -22.72
CA THR A 587 -5.74 -5.01 -23.13
C THR A 587 -6.28 -5.90 -24.25
N LYS A 588 -5.38 -6.60 -24.97
CA LYS A 588 -5.77 -7.59 -25.99
C LYS A 588 -6.65 -8.70 -25.42
N ARG A 589 -6.32 -9.15 -24.21
CA ARG A 589 -7.02 -10.20 -23.47
C ARG A 589 -8.43 -9.77 -23.06
N GLU A 590 -8.57 -8.53 -22.57
CA GLU A 590 -9.88 -7.96 -22.28
C GLU A 590 -10.75 -7.89 -23.55
N LEU A 591 -10.14 -7.48 -24.68
CA LEU A 591 -10.85 -7.40 -25.95
C LEU A 591 -11.29 -8.77 -26.51
N SER A 592 -10.52 -9.84 -26.28
CA SER A 592 -10.84 -11.19 -26.77
C SER A 592 -12.02 -11.84 -26.05
N ASN A 593 -12.29 -11.44 -24.80
CA ASN A 593 -13.41 -11.98 -24.01
C ASN A 593 -14.77 -11.37 -24.40
N LEU A 594 -14.78 -10.31 -25.19
CA LEU A 594 -16.00 -9.61 -25.60
C LEU A 594 -16.51 -10.12 -26.94
N SER A 595 -17.79 -10.47 -27.04
CA SER A 595 -18.41 -10.84 -28.32
C SER A 595 -18.76 -9.61 -29.16
N ASP A 596 -18.73 -9.74 -30.49
CA ASP A 596 -19.09 -8.64 -31.40
C ASP A 596 -20.61 -8.41 -31.43
N GLY A 597 -21.01 -7.15 -31.43
CA GLY A 597 -22.37 -6.72 -31.72
C GLY A 597 -22.44 -5.82 -32.96
N ASP A 598 -23.65 -5.47 -33.39
CA ASP A 598 -23.87 -4.69 -34.61
C ASP A 598 -23.15 -3.34 -34.57
N ALA A 599 -22.48 -3.00 -35.66
CA ALA A 599 -21.74 -1.75 -35.77
C ALA A 599 -22.67 -0.52 -35.65
N ILE A 600 -22.20 0.49 -34.93
CA ILE A 600 -22.91 1.75 -34.73
C ILE A 600 -22.49 2.74 -35.82
N LYS A 601 -23.46 3.14 -36.65
CA LYS A 601 -23.30 4.13 -37.73
C LYS A 601 -23.63 5.56 -37.23
N ILE A 602 -23.72 6.53 -38.14
CA ILE A 602 -24.29 7.85 -37.83
C ILE A 602 -25.72 7.66 -37.33
N GLY A 603 -26.03 8.23 -36.17
CA GLY A 603 -27.31 8.07 -35.48
C GLY A 603 -28.42 8.93 -36.05
N GLU A 604 -29.65 8.57 -35.73
CA GLU A 604 -30.89 9.27 -36.10
C GLU A 604 -30.93 10.72 -35.60
N GLY A 605 -31.74 11.55 -36.26
CA GLY A 605 -31.85 12.98 -36.00
C GLY A 605 -30.61 13.79 -36.42
N THR A 606 -29.64 13.17 -37.10
CA THR A 606 -28.40 13.84 -37.51
C THR A 606 -28.53 14.42 -38.92
N LEU A 607 -28.26 15.71 -39.06
CA LEU A 607 -28.16 16.37 -40.36
C LEU A 607 -26.81 16.13 -41.01
N VAL A 608 -26.84 15.67 -42.25
CA VAL A 608 -25.66 15.42 -43.07
C VAL A 608 -25.79 16.13 -44.42
N LYS A 609 -24.74 16.87 -44.80
CA LYS A 609 -24.63 17.50 -46.11
C LYS A 609 -23.75 16.66 -47.02
N GLN A 610 -24.23 16.37 -48.22
CA GLN A 610 -23.47 15.67 -49.23
C GLN A 610 -22.22 16.49 -49.61
N LYS A 611 -21.02 15.90 -49.55
CA LYS A 611 -19.77 16.63 -49.82
C LYS A 611 -19.65 17.12 -51.28
N SER A 612 -20.15 16.35 -52.24
CA SER A 612 -20.08 16.63 -53.67
C SER A 612 -21.29 17.42 -54.22
N GLY A 613 -22.20 17.87 -53.36
CA GLY A 613 -23.43 18.54 -53.77
C GLY A 613 -23.99 19.46 -52.70
N ASN A 614 -25.19 19.97 -52.92
CA ASN A 614 -25.88 20.86 -51.97
C ASN A 614 -27.07 20.21 -51.25
N LYS A 615 -27.27 18.91 -51.43
CA LYS A 615 -28.35 18.17 -50.77
C LYS A 615 -28.03 17.97 -49.29
N ILE A 616 -29.03 18.25 -48.45
CA ILE A 616 -29.01 17.98 -47.01
C ILE A 616 -29.97 16.83 -46.73
N PHE A 617 -29.51 15.86 -45.95
CA PHE A 617 -30.29 14.72 -45.51
C PHE A 617 -30.36 14.71 -44.00
N ILE A 618 -31.47 14.22 -43.45
CA ILE A 618 -31.55 13.77 -42.08
C ILE A 618 -31.42 12.25 -42.05
N ILE A 619 -30.58 11.73 -41.16
CA ILE A 619 -30.56 10.30 -40.85
C ILE A 619 -31.76 10.01 -39.96
N ASP A 620 -32.59 9.07 -40.38
CA ASP A 620 -33.84 8.72 -39.73
C ASP A 620 -33.84 7.20 -39.45
N LYS A 621 -34.65 6.75 -38.50
CA LYS A 621 -34.81 5.33 -38.20
C LYS A 621 -36.26 4.94 -38.46
N THR A 622 -36.45 3.91 -39.27
CA THR A 622 -37.75 3.32 -39.55
C THR A 622 -37.82 1.93 -38.94
N SER A 623 -39.01 1.32 -38.96
CA SER A 623 -39.20 -0.09 -38.60
C SER A 623 -38.30 -1.05 -39.41
N SER A 624 -37.85 -0.63 -40.60
CA SER A 624 -36.94 -1.37 -41.49
C SER A 624 -35.45 -1.02 -41.31
N GLY A 625 -35.10 -0.10 -40.39
CA GLY A 625 -33.73 0.28 -40.07
C GLY A 625 -33.40 1.75 -40.36
N TYR A 626 -32.11 2.07 -40.45
CA TYR A 626 -31.68 3.45 -40.69
C TYR A 626 -31.78 3.84 -42.16
N VAL A 627 -32.41 4.98 -42.44
CA VAL A 627 -32.55 5.56 -43.79
C VAL A 627 -31.99 6.97 -43.84
N LYS A 628 -31.62 7.44 -45.03
CA LYS A 628 -31.34 8.87 -45.28
C LYS A 628 -32.56 9.49 -45.96
N ARG A 629 -33.03 10.63 -45.46
CA ARG A 629 -34.18 11.35 -46.04
C ARG A 629 -33.76 12.73 -46.48
N HIS A 630 -33.96 13.04 -47.76
CA HIS A 630 -33.62 14.35 -48.31
C HIS A 630 -34.58 15.42 -47.77
N ILE A 631 -34.05 16.55 -47.28
CA ILE A 631 -34.89 17.69 -46.89
C ILE A 631 -35.31 18.44 -48.16
N SER A 632 -36.60 18.42 -48.47
CA SER A 632 -37.10 18.80 -49.79
C SER A 632 -37.10 20.31 -50.05
N SER A 633 -37.14 21.14 -49.01
CA SER A 633 -37.26 22.59 -49.14
C SER A 633 -36.80 23.34 -47.89
N LEU A 634 -36.47 24.62 -48.06
CA LEU A 634 -36.20 25.54 -46.96
C LEU A 634 -37.40 25.68 -46.01
N LYS A 635 -38.63 25.60 -46.54
CA LYS A 635 -39.85 25.55 -45.71
C LYS A 635 -39.86 24.35 -44.77
N ALA A 636 -39.49 23.15 -45.26
CA ALA A 636 -39.38 21.97 -44.41
C ALA A 636 -38.29 22.16 -43.34
N TYR A 637 -37.15 22.72 -43.73
CA TYR A 637 -36.04 23.02 -42.83
C TYR A 637 -36.45 23.92 -41.65
N HIS A 638 -37.12 25.05 -41.92
CA HIS A 638 -37.65 25.96 -40.90
C HIS A 638 -38.78 25.34 -40.07
N THR A 639 -39.64 24.53 -40.69
CA THR A 639 -40.78 23.89 -39.98
C THR A 639 -40.33 23.03 -38.80
N PHE A 640 -39.15 22.41 -38.90
CA PHE A 640 -38.57 21.56 -37.86
C PHE A 640 -37.46 22.24 -37.06
N ASP A 641 -37.32 23.57 -37.15
CA ASP A 641 -36.36 24.39 -36.39
C ASP A 641 -34.90 23.92 -36.56
N LEU A 642 -34.55 23.59 -37.82
CA LEU A 642 -33.25 23.01 -38.18
C LEU A 642 -32.20 24.08 -38.54
N ASP A 643 -32.55 25.36 -38.51
CA ASP A 643 -31.70 26.50 -38.89
C ASP A 643 -30.32 26.47 -38.22
N ASP A 644 -30.32 26.30 -36.90
CA ASP A 644 -29.10 26.24 -36.09
C ASP A 644 -28.66 24.81 -35.78
N ALA A 645 -29.24 23.81 -36.45
CA ALA A 645 -28.88 22.42 -36.24
C ALA A 645 -27.49 22.11 -36.84
N PRO A 646 -26.60 21.43 -36.10
CA PRO A 646 -25.28 21.11 -36.60
C PRO A 646 -25.37 20.16 -37.80
N THR A 647 -24.87 20.62 -38.94
CA THR A 647 -24.84 19.86 -40.19
C THR A 647 -23.43 19.37 -40.48
N TYR A 648 -23.28 18.06 -40.73
CA TYR A 648 -21.97 17.43 -40.94
C TYR A 648 -21.75 17.06 -42.40
N GLN A 649 -20.60 17.42 -42.97
CA GLN A 649 -20.26 17.00 -44.33
C GLN A 649 -19.90 15.51 -44.39
N VAL A 650 -20.51 14.79 -45.32
CA VAL A 650 -20.35 13.32 -45.47
C VAL A 650 -20.11 12.96 -46.94
N SER A 651 -19.23 11.98 -47.19
CA SER A 651 -18.94 11.47 -48.53
C SER A 651 -20.10 10.66 -49.10
N GLN A 652 -20.19 10.57 -50.43
CA GLN A 652 -21.23 9.80 -51.10
C GLN A 652 -21.25 8.33 -50.65
N ARG A 653 -20.08 7.66 -50.64
CA ARG A 653 -19.93 6.28 -50.14
C ARG A 653 -20.54 6.05 -48.75
N ARG A 654 -20.46 7.05 -47.85
CA ARG A 654 -21.04 6.92 -46.51
C ARG A 654 -22.55 7.14 -46.52
N LEU A 655 -23.07 8.04 -47.36
CA LEU A 655 -24.52 8.19 -47.58
C LEU A 655 -25.11 6.91 -48.20
N ASP A 656 -24.38 6.26 -49.12
CA ASP A 656 -24.85 5.02 -49.76
C ASP A 656 -24.92 3.84 -48.79
N SER A 657 -24.31 3.94 -47.60
CA SER A 657 -24.47 2.95 -46.52
C SER A 657 -25.83 2.99 -45.81
N TYR A 658 -26.70 3.92 -46.22
CA TYR A 658 -28.09 4.10 -45.78
C TYR A 658 -29.03 4.00 -46.99
N SER A 659 -30.11 3.24 -46.82
CA SER A 659 -31.20 3.17 -47.79
C SER A 659 -31.89 4.53 -47.92
N ASP A 660 -32.40 4.84 -49.11
CA ASP A 660 -33.19 6.05 -49.33
C ASP A 660 -34.55 5.93 -48.66
N GLY A 661 -34.88 6.90 -47.83
CA GLY A 661 -36.22 7.10 -47.27
C GLY A 661 -36.98 8.21 -48.01
N PRO A 662 -38.31 8.32 -47.78
CA PRO A 662 -39.10 9.37 -48.40
C PRO A 662 -38.59 10.76 -47.99
N ALA A 663 -38.60 11.71 -48.93
CA ALA A 663 -38.15 13.07 -48.66
C ALA A 663 -38.96 13.72 -47.51
N VAL A 664 -38.30 14.60 -46.75
CA VAL A 664 -38.91 15.36 -45.64
C VAL A 664 -39.48 16.66 -46.19
N TYR A 665 -40.80 16.79 -46.16
CA TYR A 665 -41.56 17.99 -46.50
C TYR A 665 -42.06 18.69 -45.23
N ALA A 666 -42.51 19.94 -45.34
CA ALA A 666 -43.14 20.64 -44.21
C ALA A 666 -44.40 19.92 -43.69
N SER A 667 -45.07 19.13 -44.54
CA SER A 667 -46.21 18.28 -44.17
C SER A 667 -45.81 16.95 -43.51
N SER A 668 -44.55 16.51 -43.60
CA SER A 668 -44.10 15.25 -43.01
C SER A 668 -44.19 15.25 -41.48
N ASP A 669 -44.28 14.04 -40.91
CA ASP A 669 -44.10 13.85 -39.47
C ASP A 669 -42.69 14.24 -39.03
N ILE A 670 -42.54 14.49 -37.73
CA ILE A 670 -41.26 14.84 -37.13
C ILE A 670 -40.30 13.65 -37.30
N PRO A 671 -39.14 13.82 -37.96
CA PRO A 671 -38.15 12.75 -38.10
C PRO A 671 -37.66 12.19 -36.76
N ASP A 672 -37.37 10.89 -36.70
CA ASP A 672 -36.89 10.25 -35.48
C ASP A 672 -35.51 10.76 -35.07
N GLY A 673 -35.26 10.70 -33.76
CA GLY A 673 -34.05 11.23 -33.15
C GLY A 673 -34.08 12.73 -32.87
N LEU A 674 -35.04 13.48 -33.43
CA LEU A 674 -35.26 14.87 -33.03
C LEU A 674 -35.87 14.93 -31.63
N VAL A 675 -35.34 15.87 -30.84
CA VAL A 675 -35.90 16.24 -29.54
C VAL A 675 -36.58 17.57 -29.72
N PHE A 676 -37.84 17.69 -29.28
CA PHE A 676 -38.67 18.83 -29.62
C PHE A 676 -39.59 19.26 -28.47
N THR A 677 -40.11 20.48 -28.56
CA THR A 677 -41.04 21.07 -27.61
C THR A 677 -42.00 22.02 -28.32
N SER A 678 -43.15 22.28 -27.68
CA SER A 678 -44.11 23.31 -28.09
C SER A 678 -43.93 24.57 -27.24
N SER A 679 -44.33 25.72 -27.79
CA SER A 679 -44.46 26.97 -27.04
C SER A 679 -45.42 26.86 -25.86
N ASP A 680 -46.40 25.96 -25.93
CA ASP A 680 -47.59 26.03 -25.06
C ASP A 680 -47.46 25.17 -23.80
N THR A 681 -46.77 24.02 -23.90
CA THR A 681 -46.68 23.04 -22.79
C THR A 681 -45.30 22.99 -22.15
N HIS A 682 -44.27 23.51 -22.81
CA HIS A 682 -42.85 23.42 -22.43
C HIS A 682 -42.32 22.00 -22.10
N ARG A 683 -43.13 20.96 -22.36
CA ARG A 683 -42.76 19.55 -22.26
C ARG A 683 -41.81 19.21 -23.40
N ILE A 684 -40.80 18.40 -23.09
CA ILE A 684 -39.81 17.98 -24.07
C ILE A 684 -40.11 16.54 -24.45
N PHE A 685 -40.15 16.29 -25.75
CA PHE A 685 -40.39 14.98 -26.33
C PHE A 685 -39.24 14.57 -27.23
N ARG A 686 -39.09 13.28 -27.44
CA ARG A 686 -38.23 12.70 -28.48
C ARG A 686 -39.09 11.94 -29.48
N ALA A 687 -38.83 12.13 -30.78
CA ALA A 687 -39.42 11.32 -31.84
C ALA A 687 -38.67 9.98 -31.91
N GLU A 688 -39.41 8.88 -31.79
CA GLU A 688 -38.86 7.53 -31.90
C GLU A 688 -39.95 6.56 -32.37
N ASP A 689 -39.68 5.86 -33.46
CA ASP A 689 -40.56 4.91 -34.14
C ASP A 689 -41.93 5.53 -34.49
N GLY A 690 -41.93 6.78 -34.97
CA GLY A 690 -43.15 7.53 -35.28
C GLY A 690 -44.00 7.90 -34.05
N LYS A 691 -43.44 7.77 -32.83
CA LYS A 691 -44.09 8.13 -31.57
C LYS A 691 -43.41 9.32 -30.93
N LYS A 692 -44.16 10.09 -30.15
CA LYS A 692 -43.61 11.05 -29.19
C LYS A 692 -43.39 10.38 -27.84
N ARG A 693 -42.15 10.41 -27.35
CA ARG A 693 -41.80 9.94 -26.01
C ARG A 693 -41.54 11.13 -25.10
N TYR A 694 -42.32 11.29 -24.04
CA TYR A 694 -42.14 12.36 -23.07
C TYR A 694 -40.86 12.13 -22.26
N ILE A 695 -39.98 13.14 -22.20
CA ILE A 695 -38.79 13.11 -21.36
C ILE A 695 -39.15 13.67 -19.99
N THR A 696 -39.17 12.81 -18.98
CA THR A 696 -39.82 13.12 -17.70
C THR A 696 -39.00 14.08 -16.82
N HIS A 697 -37.68 14.17 -17.02
CA HIS A 697 -36.80 14.93 -16.14
C HIS A 697 -35.60 15.56 -16.91
N PRO A 698 -35.11 16.75 -16.49
CA PRO A 698 -33.92 17.37 -17.08
C PRO A 698 -32.65 16.50 -17.01
N ASN A 699 -32.46 15.74 -15.94
CA ASN A 699 -31.32 14.82 -15.80
C ASN A 699 -31.39 13.68 -16.82
N VAL A 700 -32.59 13.20 -17.16
CA VAL A 700 -32.78 12.23 -18.25
C VAL A 700 -32.34 12.85 -19.57
N LEU A 701 -32.83 14.04 -19.90
CA LEU A 701 -32.42 14.78 -21.10
C LEU A 701 -30.88 14.93 -21.19
N GLY A 702 -30.25 15.33 -20.08
CA GLY A 702 -28.80 15.53 -19.99
C GLY A 702 -27.99 14.23 -20.12
N SER A 703 -28.44 13.14 -19.48
CA SER A 703 -27.78 11.83 -19.52
C SER A 703 -27.75 11.23 -20.93
N HIS A 704 -28.80 11.47 -21.72
CA HIS A 704 -28.88 11.10 -23.13
C HIS A 704 -28.07 12.04 -24.05
N GLY A 705 -27.38 13.04 -23.49
CA GLY A 705 -26.43 13.91 -24.18
C GLY A 705 -27.05 15.12 -24.87
N TYR A 706 -28.31 15.44 -24.58
CA TYR A 706 -29.00 16.60 -25.14
C TYR A 706 -28.85 17.83 -24.26
N LYS A 707 -28.61 18.99 -24.89
CA LYS A 707 -28.59 20.30 -24.25
C LYS A 707 -29.86 21.06 -24.59
N ARG A 708 -30.65 21.41 -23.57
CA ARG A 708 -31.97 22.05 -23.74
C ARG A 708 -31.97 23.24 -24.72
N ARG A 709 -30.98 24.13 -24.66
CA ARG A 709 -30.93 25.33 -25.51
C ARG A 709 -30.43 25.10 -26.94
N ARG A 710 -29.75 23.99 -27.21
CA ARG A 710 -29.06 23.74 -28.48
C ARG A 710 -29.73 22.64 -29.30
N ASP A 711 -30.24 21.62 -28.62
CA ASP A 711 -30.65 20.37 -29.24
C ASP A 711 -32.18 20.19 -29.27
N VAL A 712 -32.94 20.95 -28.46
CA VAL A 712 -34.40 20.90 -28.41
C VAL A 712 -34.99 21.85 -29.44
N ARG A 713 -35.73 21.29 -30.39
CA ARG A 713 -36.34 21.97 -31.53
C ARG A 713 -37.74 22.47 -31.21
N ARG A 714 -38.10 23.67 -31.66
CA ARG A 714 -39.44 24.22 -31.50
C ARG A 714 -40.31 23.86 -32.69
N VAL A 715 -41.40 23.15 -32.44
CA VAL A 715 -42.36 22.76 -33.48
C VAL A 715 -43.78 23.13 -33.03
N SER A 716 -44.68 23.34 -34.00
CA SER A 716 -46.08 23.66 -33.70
C SER A 716 -46.77 22.53 -32.92
N GLN A 717 -47.67 22.88 -32.00
CA GLN A 717 -48.43 21.90 -31.21
C GLN A 717 -49.18 20.87 -32.09
N GLY A 718 -49.78 21.29 -33.22
CA GLY A 718 -50.45 20.37 -34.15
C GLY A 718 -49.53 19.30 -34.76
N LYS A 719 -48.23 19.59 -34.94
CA LYS A 719 -47.24 18.58 -35.37
C LYS A 719 -46.90 17.57 -34.28
N ILE A 720 -46.90 18.01 -33.03
CA ILE A 720 -46.72 17.12 -31.88
C ILE A 720 -47.95 16.23 -31.71
N ASP A 721 -49.15 16.75 -31.93
CA ASP A 721 -50.39 16.01 -31.74
C ASP A 721 -50.65 14.97 -32.83
N ALA A 722 -50.05 15.14 -34.02
CA ALA A 722 -50.05 14.14 -35.08
C ALA A 722 -49.26 12.86 -34.72
N LEU A 723 -48.29 12.93 -33.80
CA LEU A 723 -47.56 11.75 -33.34
C LEU A 723 -48.33 10.98 -32.25
N THR A 724 -48.36 9.66 -32.39
CA THR A 724 -48.90 8.78 -31.34
C THR A 724 -48.01 8.80 -30.09
N SER A 725 -48.59 8.64 -28.90
CA SER A 725 -47.81 8.66 -27.65
C SER A 725 -47.14 7.31 -27.40
N GLY A 726 -45.83 7.33 -27.18
CA GLY A 726 -45.06 6.15 -26.73
C GLY A 726 -44.80 6.19 -25.23
N ASN A 727 -44.17 5.14 -24.71
CA ASN A 727 -43.73 5.11 -23.30
C ASN A 727 -42.82 6.30 -23.01
N SER A 728 -42.99 6.93 -21.86
CA SER A 728 -42.11 8.01 -21.43
C SER A 728 -40.66 7.54 -21.33
N LEU A 729 -39.71 8.45 -21.55
CA LEU A 729 -38.30 8.24 -21.29
C LEU A 729 -38.01 8.77 -19.88
N SER A 730 -37.96 7.84 -18.91
CA SER A 730 -37.79 8.14 -17.49
C SER A 730 -36.45 7.72 -16.91
N THR A 731 -35.68 6.88 -17.61
CA THR A 731 -34.41 6.34 -17.13
C THR A 731 -33.21 7.10 -17.70
N LEU A 732 -32.16 7.20 -16.88
CA LEU A 732 -30.88 7.75 -17.26
C LEU A 732 -30.21 6.82 -18.26
N ARG A 733 -29.42 7.39 -19.19
CA ARG A 733 -28.67 6.58 -20.14
C ARG A 733 -27.69 5.66 -19.42
N THR A 734 -27.66 4.38 -19.79
CA THR A 734 -26.62 3.44 -19.40
C THR A 734 -25.21 4.00 -19.64
N GLY A 735 -24.31 3.82 -18.67
CA GLY A 735 -22.98 4.43 -18.63
C GLY A 735 -22.94 5.85 -18.05
N THR A 736 -24.06 6.33 -17.51
CA THR A 736 -24.12 7.58 -16.72
C THR A 736 -23.63 7.31 -15.31
N THR A 737 -22.70 8.13 -14.82
CA THR A 737 -22.26 8.09 -13.42
C THR A 737 -23.01 9.14 -12.62
N VAL A 738 -23.53 8.75 -11.46
CA VAL A 738 -24.36 9.61 -10.61
C VAL A 738 -23.91 9.60 -9.16
N THR A 739 -24.22 10.68 -8.46
CA THR A 739 -24.12 10.83 -6.99
C THR A 739 -25.41 11.47 -6.49
N THR A 740 -25.67 11.41 -5.19
CA THR A 740 -26.81 12.09 -4.56
C THR A 740 -26.33 13.25 -3.68
N ASP A 741 -27.22 14.20 -3.39
CA ASP A 741 -26.90 15.37 -2.56
C ASP A 741 -26.56 14.99 -1.10
N ASP A 742 -27.02 13.83 -0.65
CA ASP A 742 -26.91 13.30 0.72
C ASP A 742 -25.83 12.22 0.89
N SER A 743 -25.13 11.84 -0.19
CA SER A 743 -24.15 10.75 -0.14
C SER A 743 -22.97 11.01 -1.08
N PRO A 744 -21.72 10.81 -0.60
CA PRO A 744 -20.54 10.89 -1.46
C PRO A 744 -20.35 9.64 -2.34
N LYS A 745 -21.26 8.66 -2.27
CA LYS A 745 -21.18 7.43 -3.06
C LYS A 745 -21.50 7.70 -4.53
N VAL A 746 -20.65 7.20 -5.41
CA VAL A 746 -20.87 7.28 -6.86
C VAL A 746 -21.33 5.94 -7.41
N PHE A 747 -22.34 5.98 -8.27
CA PHE A 747 -22.91 4.82 -8.92
C PHE A 747 -22.80 4.94 -10.44
N ALA A 748 -22.57 3.84 -11.15
CA ALA A 748 -22.80 3.73 -12.58
C ALA A 748 -24.22 3.20 -12.83
N ILE A 749 -24.99 3.88 -13.67
CA ILE A 749 -26.25 3.34 -14.20
C ILE A 749 -25.90 2.34 -15.29
N ASP A 750 -26.36 1.11 -15.12
CA ASP A 750 -26.02 -0.05 -15.95
C ASP A 750 -27.30 -0.85 -16.28
N THR A 751 -27.16 -1.96 -17.00
CA THR A 751 -28.21 -2.98 -17.16
C THR A 751 -27.61 -4.36 -16.96
N ASP A 752 -28.37 -5.25 -16.33
CA ASP A 752 -28.03 -6.67 -16.20
C ASP A 752 -28.48 -7.52 -17.42
N GLY A 753 -29.05 -6.86 -18.44
CA GLY A 753 -29.64 -7.48 -19.62
C GLY A 753 -31.15 -7.64 -19.55
N THR A 754 -31.76 -7.41 -18.39
CA THR A 754 -33.21 -7.49 -18.17
C THR A 754 -33.79 -6.21 -17.57
N THR A 755 -33.06 -5.56 -16.66
CA THR A 755 -33.50 -4.35 -15.94
C THR A 755 -32.38 -3.31 -15.90
N ASP A 756 -32.74 -2.05 -15.61
CA ASP A 756 -31.77 -0.99 -15.36
C ASP A 756 -31.35 -1.03 -13.88
N VAL A 757 -30.04 -1.07 -13.62
CA VAL A 757 -29.46 -1.22 -12.27
C VAL A 757 -28.50 -0.08 -11.94
N ARG A 758 -28.27 0.17 -10.65
CA ARG A 758 -27.21 1.03 -10.14
C ARG A 758 -26.08 0.17 -9.59
N ARG A 759 -24.86 0.39 -10.08
CA ARG A 759 -23.66 -0.32 -9.64
C ARG A 759 -22.80 0.61 -8.81
N TYR A 760 -22.62 0.31 -7.53
CA TYR A 760 -21.79 1.12 -6.65
C TYR A 760 -20.32 1.05 -7.07
N ILE A 761 -19.67 2.21 -7.21
CA ILE A 761 -18.24 2.31 -7.55
C ILE A 761 -17.46 2.49 -6.26
N VAL A 762 -16.71 1.45 -5.87
CA VAL A 762 -16.18 1.32 -4.51
C VAL A 762 -15.00 2.26 -4.24
N THR A 763 -14.17 2.52 -5.24
CA THR A 763 -12.97 3.35 -5.07
C THR A 763 -12.74 4.31 -6.25
N PRO A 764 -12.04 5.45 -6.04
CA PRO A 764 -11.60 6.32 -7.13
C PRO A 764 -10.77 5.63 -8.22
N ARG A 765 -10.02 4.60 -7.84
CA ARG A 765 -9.28 3.75 -8.78
C ARG A 765 -10.22 2.94 -9.66
N SER A 766 -11.25 2.33 -9.07
CA SER A 766 -12.31 1.63 -9.79
C SER A 766 -12.97 2.55 -10.80
N TYR A 767 -13.29 3.77 -10.36
CA TYR A 767 -13.92 4.80 -11.16
C TYR A 767 -13.09 5.19 -12.40
N THR A 768 -11.82 5.53 -12.19
CA THR A 768 -10.91 5.96 -13.26
C THR A 768 -10.55 4.81 -14.20
N LYS A 769 -10.27 3.61 -13.67
CA LYS A 769 -9.95 2.43 -14.48
C LYS A 769 -11.16 1.91 -15.26
N ALA A 770 -12.38 2.07 -14.76
CA ALA A 770 -13.61 1.78 -15.49
C ALA A 770 -13.83 2.74 -16.68
N GLY A 771 -13.14 3.88 -16.73
CA GLY A 771 -13.21 4.84 -17.82
C GLY A 771 -14.01 6.10 -17.55
N PHE A 772 -14.43 6.28 -16.30
CA PHE A 772 -15.22 7.42 -15.91
C PHE A 772 -14.35 8.61 -15.53
N ARG A 773 -14.93 9.81 -15.55
CA ARG A 773 -14.22 11.06 -15.21
C ARG A 773 -15.07 11.84 -14.22
N TRP A 774 -14.49 12.26 -13.10
CA TRP A 774 -15.22 12.83 -11.98
C TRP A 774 -16.11 14.02 -12.35
N LYS A 775 -15.68 14.84 -13.31
CA LYS A 775 -16.47 15.95 -13.86
C LYS A 775 -17.73 15.54 -14.63
N ASP A 776 -17.89 14.26 -14.97
CA ASP A 776 -19.05 13.71 -15.66
C ASP A 776 -20.04 13.08 -14.67
N VAL A 777 -19.75 13.08 -13.35
CA VAL A 777 -20.70 12.64 -12.32
C VAL A 777 -21.86 13.63 -12.27
N MET A 778 -23.07 13.12 -12.44
CA MET A 778 -24.30 13.89 -12.36
C MET A 778 -24.90 13.77 -10.97
N THR A 779 -25.20 14.88 -10.32
CA THR A 779 -25.93 14.88 -9.06
C THR A 779 -27.43 14.71 -9.32
N ILE A 780 -28.06 13.75 -8.65
CA ILE A 780 -29.50 13.45 -8.74
C ILE A 780 -30.10 13.34 -7.34
N GLY A 781 -31.42 13.52 -7.21
CA GLY A 781 -32.11 13.26 -5.94
C GLY A 781 -32.11 11.77 -5.59
N SER A 782 -32.05 11.43 -4.30
CA SER A 782 -32.04 10.05 -3.79
C SER A 782 -33.23 9.22 -4.30
N GLY A 783 -34.44 9.77 -4.27
CA GLY A 783 -35.64 9.09 -4.81
C GLY A 783 -35.58 8.78 -6.31
N MET A 784 -34.75 9.49 -7.10
CA MET A 784 -34.51 9.11 -8.49
C MET A 784 -33.58 7.90 -8.60
N LEU A 785 -32.57 7.81 -7.73
CA LEU A 785 -31.63 6.69 -7.67
C LEU A 785 -32.30 5.40 -7.16
N GLU A 786 -33.33 5.51 -6.32
CA GLU A 786 -34.14 4.38 -5.81
C GLU A 786 -34.95 3.64 -6.88
N ASN A 787 -35.16 4.25 -8.05
CA ASN A 787 -35.82 3.57 -9.18
C ASN A 787 -34.92 2.53 -9.88
N TYR A 788 -33.69 2.34 -9.43
CA TYR A 788 -32.72 1.39 -9.99
C TYR A 788 -32.34 0.36 -8.94
N ASP A 789 -32.47 -0.92 -9.29
CA ASP A 789 -32.07 -2.03 -8.44
C ASP A 789 -30.55 -2.04 -8.24
N SER A 790 -30.09 -2.56 -7.11
CA SER A 790 -28.65 -2.66 -6.83
C SER A 790 -28.03 -3.79 -7.66
N GLY A 791 -27.13 -3.42 -8.57
CA GLY A 791 -26.31 -4.38 -9.33
C GLY A 791 -24.97 -4.67 -8.66
N GLU A 792 -24.19 -5.57 -9.24
CA GLU A 792 -22.84 -5.91 -8.77
C GLU A 792 -21.96 -4.66 -8.65
N THR A 793 -21.16 -4.56 -7.59
CA THR A 793 -20.27 -3.43 -7.38
C THR A 793 -19.16 -3.36 -8.43
N VAL A 794 -18.80 -2.16 -8.85
CA VAL A 794 -17.61 -1.91 -9.67
C VAL A 794 -16.44 -1.68 -8.72
N ALA A 795 -15.64 -2.71 -8.52
CA ALA A 795 -14.54 -2.69 -7.55
C ALA A 795 -13.21 -3.10 -8.18
N CYS A 796 -12.25 -2.20 -8.13
CA CYS A 796 -10.83 -2.52 -8.04
C CYS A 796 -10.45 -2.16 -6.60
N HIS A 797 -10.40 -3.18 -5.73
CA HIS A 797 -9.86 -2.98 -4.39
C HIS A 797 -8.36 -2.71 -4.48
N LYS A 798 -7.81 -2.11 -3.42
CA LYS A 798 -6.42 -1.66 -3.37
C LYS A 798 -5.51 -2.82 -3.06
#